data_AF-A0A0F9IP19-F1
#
_entry.id   AF-A0A0F9IP19-F1
#
_cell.length_a   1.000
_cell.length_b   1.000
_cell.length_c   1.000
_cell.angle_alpha   90.00
_cell.angle_beta   90.00
_cell.angle_gamma   90.00
#
_symmetry.space_group_name_H-M   'P 1'
#
loop_
_entity.id
_entity.type
_entity.pdbx_description
1 polymer ?
#
loop_
_entity_poly.entity_id
_entity_poly.type
_entity_poly.pdbx_seq_one_letter_code
_entity_poly.pdbx_strand_id
1 'polypeptide(L)'
;GFTIIDGYADFGGAIECDGASPTINNCVFENNAAELDGGAIDIFYGSPQITDCVFRGNMATGYGDSVGGGIECYKGTPTIKNCLFVDNSVSRHGGAIDLYDSNATITNCTVVGNNALAGTGGIYASDLSTPTITNSIFRDNAGDLSYVIATVTYSCIESGDPGVGNITDDPMFREGLEGDYYLSQIDAGQLVDSPCINVIAGSAMDFTDGVYTTKTNNDDDADDDDMGYHYRNNDPVPMFALITQVDGVGGTIDPPHAAPGNGYVQFSDIELTATVADDSYRLDAWSGTNDDARTEPNNVVTMTTDPNTVKVSFVKKTTYALTTEVVGGVGGDIDPNAIPESRSYYEGEVAEVTAIPNSGYVVKNWDIDGANQGHSDPNLFVTMDSPKHVKVEFIYGANTRRLTTRVIGGNGTVEPERRSDHAFGSVVEVVAHPDNGFQVKSWKIDGVDAGHTNPNHFVTMDSGKIVTVEFGQPLTGWLETYVIDVGNGANGTITPLSGVISTFIGDVTTVTANPAAGYHVRMWNTSDFPGVDIPPVTGNTITVTMQAFGTYVGVEFARDSLPTGTIEIRDRNSGAVTQAASAITIQAAINAAIADTANFDFVNTFPEIVVAPGLYQGPGNRDLDLRGFPMDVTGELGPDLTIIDCQTAGRGFVFSDGSFNNGISPEWKIEGFTIINGHVEASSGFDYGGAILFDGTTSHFEFSMGEVVDCIFQNNFATDGGGAIACLSIDYPVDDPNEVHTVLIDLPRPTIRIHDCKISNNTTNGDGGGIYTDLSSPVISSTEIGSVTTMGNNATGSGPGFGHGGGIYCQNGRTATQADQDDFNGVNYDPPIVSMPEIVNCLITNNIATHMGGGIYAVDCAPYINMSTIAFNNGLSQFDGIRVDYFDDSEPIMNSIVWHPGNDTISDDLFNIDAEFSCIEDGDGGNGNIAANPGFLAGPLGNYYLSQAGASVNGGQGVPAFNVVSAIYNLGSLLTTDSVNAFPDTGNMDMGYHYSAITKTRVVFLTLNTSADGSLQFGSGGITYGVIPPSSQAVFPVVLQTPSASAWFNLLAIPDAGHRVANWIGTNNDILLGNLNSVTVTGDPTIINNVWVNFELLVPRTLYYPQNSKYNTLQDAIDDAKDGDEIEIAIGKHAVQYDPTQRDLGYVVTGKDITIRSAKPDNQYYIDNTII
;
A
#
# COMPACT_ATOMS: atom_id res chain seq x y z
N GLY A 1 7.55 12.35 4.17
CA GLY A 1 8.70 13.20 4.52
C GLY A 1 8.43 14.30 5.52
N PHE A 2 9.43 14.51 6.38
CA PHE A 2 9.74 15.68 7.21
C PHE A 2 11.23 15.60 7.61
N THR A 3 11.79 16.61 8.27
CA THR A 3 13.20 16.67 8.66
C THR A 3 13.36 16.47 10.18
N ILE A 4 14.35 15.68 10.62
CA ILE A 4 14.77 15.56 12.03
C ILE A 4 16.23 16.01 12.16
N ILE A 5 16.50 16.97 13.06
CA ILE A 5 17.84 17.54 13.26
C ILE A 5 18.26 17.64 14.72
N ASP A 6 19.57 17.70 14.94
CA ASP A 6 20.19 17.97 16.25
C ASP A 6 19.74 16.99 17.38
N GLY A 7 19.19 15.82 17.03
CA GLY A 7 18.76 14.79 17.96
C GLY A 7 19.95 14.18 18.74
N TYR A 8 19.72 13.83 20.00
CA TYR A 8 20.74 13.29 20.90
C TYR A 8 20.15 12.26 21.87
N ALA A 9 20.55 11.00 21.73
CA ALA A 9 20.04 9.87 22.52
C ALA A 9 21.17 8.84 22.81
N ASP A 10 20.89 7.81 23.62
CA ASP A 10 21.82 6.68 23.79
C ASP A 10 21.85 5.80 22.53
N PHE A 11 20.68 5.50 21.96
CA PHE A 11 20.50 4.74 20.71
C PHE A 11 19.66 5.57 19.73
N GLY A 12 19.94 5.47 18.43
CA GLY A 12 19.06 6.01 17.40
C GLY A 12 18.86 7.52 17.52
N GLY A 13 19.90 8.31 17.22
CA GLY A 13 19.95 9.75 17.50
C GLY A 13 18.74 10.56 16.99
N ALA A 14 18.04 10.07 15.97
CA ALA A 14 16.75 10.55 15.49
C ALA A 14 15.58 9.56 15.72
N ILE A 15 15.79 8.25 15.49
CA ILE A 15 14.77 7.20 15.64
C ILE A 15 15.39 5.91 16.20
N GLU A 16 14.80 5.36 17.26
CA GLU A 16 15.10 4.01 17.75
C GLU A 16 13.95 3.05 17.37
N CYS A 17 14.27 1.87 16.81
CA CYS A 17 13.30 0.84 16.42
C CYS A 17 13.48 -0.44 17.25
N ASP A 18 13.01 -0.45 18.51
CA ASP A 18 12.95 -1.66 19.35
C ASP A 18 11.78 -2.57 18.94
N GLY A 19 12.09 -3.65 18.22
CA GLY A 19 11.15 -4.65 17.69
C GLY A 19 10.17 -4.12 16.64
N ALA A 20 10.28 -2.84 16.27
CA ALA A 20 9.38 -2.17 15.35
C ALA A 20 9.88 -2.25 13.90
N SER A 21 8.96 -2.27 12.94
CA SER A 21 9.27 -2.29 11.50
C SER A 21 8.53 -1.16 10.75
N PRO A 22 8.75 0.12 11.09
CA PRO A 22 8.06 1.24 10.47
C PRO A 22 8.43 1.42 8.98
N THR A 23 7.52 2.06 8.24
CA THR A 23 7.84 2.63 6.92
C THR A 23 8.31 4.08 7.11
N ILE A 24 9.55 4.36 6.71
CA ILE A 24 10.20 5.67 6.81
C ILE A 24 10.42 6.17 5.38
N ASN A 25 9.62 7.15 4.96
CA ASN A 25 9.56 7.58 3.56
C ASN A 25 9.79 9.10 3.39
N ASN A 26 10.76 9.45 2.53
CA ASN A 26 11.07 10.80 2.07
C ASN A 26 11.50 11.75 3.21
N CYS A 27 12.23 11.24 4.20
CA CYS A 27 12.65 11.99 5.38
C CYS A 27 14.13 12.38 5.31
N VAL A 28 14.47 13.49 5.97
CA VAL A 28 15.84 14.00 6.07
C VAL A 28 16.32 13.92 7.51
N PHE A 29 17.42 13.22 7.73
CA PHE A 29 18.09 13.05 9.02
C PHE A 29 19.44 13.78 8.98
N GLU A 30 19.53 14.93 9.64
CA GLU A 30 20.72 15.80 9.56
C GLU A 30 21.33 16.12 10.94
N ASN A 31 22.63 15.87 11.09
CA ASN A 31 23.41 16.19 12.30
C ASN A 31 22.87 15.59 13.61
N ASN A 32 22.15 14.47 13.54
CA ASN A 32 21.72 13.72 14.73
C ASN A 32 22.89 12.93 15.30
N ALA A 33 22.86 12.62 16.60
CA ALA A 33 23.92 11.87 17.25
C ALA A 33 23.42 10.89 18.31
N ALA A 34 24.14 9.78 18.45
CA ALA A 34 23.95 8.79 19.50
C ALA A 34 25.17 8.75 20.45
N GLU A 35 24.98 8.42 21.73
CA GLU A 35 26.09 8.02 22.60
C GLU A 35 26.58 6.61 22.24
N LEU A 36 25.71 5.64 21.99
CA LEU A 36 26.11 4.26 21.73
C LEU A 36 26.05 3.93 20.25
N ASP A 37 24.86 3.67 19.72
CA ASP A 37 24.66 3.01 18.44
C ASP A 37 23.60 3.73 17.58
N GLY A 38 23.77 3.69 16.25
CA GLY A 38 22.81 4.28 15.31
C GLY A 38 22.74 5.82 15.36
N GLY A 39 23.74 6.51 14.82
CA GLY A 39 23.85 7.97 14.90
C GLY A 39 22.62 8.75 14.37
N ALA A 40 21.85 8.19 13.44
CA ALA A 40 20.51 8.64 13.10
C ALA A 40 19.43 7.60 13.47
N ILE A 41 19.57 6.35 13.03
CA ILE A 41 18.59 5.29 13.30
C ILE A 41 19.27 4.07 13.91
N ASP A 42 18.67 3.53 14.97
CA ASP A 42 19.01 2.22 15.56
C ASP A 42 17.86 1.23 15.28
N ILE A 43 18.20 -0.02 14.91
CA ILE A 43 17.21 -1.04 14.53
C ILE A 43 17.49 -2.33 15.30
N PHE A 44 16.75 -2.53 16.39
CA PHE A 44 16.92 -3.66 17.30
C PHE A 44 15.80 -4.69 17.08
N TYR A 45 16.09 -5.82 16.43
CA TYR A 45 15.13 -6.86 16.01
C TYR A 45 14.01 -6.37 15.04
N GLY A 46 14.20 -5.23 14.38
CA GLY A 46 13.24 -4.65 13.42
C GLY A 46 13.57 -4.93 11.95
N SER A 47 12.57 -4.78 11.07
CA SER A 47 12.72 -4.88 9.62
C SER A 47 12.05 -3.70 8.87
N PRO A 48 12.39 -2.44 9.22
CA PRO A 48 11.77 -1.25 8.62
C PRO A 48 11.97 -1.16 7.11
N GLN A 49 11.07 -0.44 6.45
CA GLN A 49 11.20 -0.05 5.04
C GLN A 49 11.62 1.42 4.98
N ILE A 50 12.85 1.68 4.56
CA ILE A 50 13.45 3.01 4.51
C ILE A 50 13.58 3.41 3.05
N THR A 51 12.83 4.42 2.61
CA THR A 51 12.72 4.82 1.20
C THR A 51 12.88 6.33 1.00
N ASP A 52 13.54 6.75 -0.08
CA ASP A 52 13.67 8.16 -0.47
C ASP A 52 14.33 9.07 0.60
N CYS A 53 15.08 8.49 1.54
CA CYS A 53 15.60 9.20 2.71
C CYS A 53 17.04 9.71 2.53
N VAL A 54 17.34 10.83 3.20
CA VAL A 54 18.68 11.44 3.23
C VAL A 54 19.24 11.40 4.64
N PHE A 55 20.44 10.84 4.79
CA PHE A 55 21.20 10.74 6.04
C PHE A 55 22.49 11.55 5.89
N ARG A 56 22.56 12.73 6.50
CA ARG A 56 23.70 13.65 6.37
C ARG A 56 24.33 14.02 7.71
N GLY A 57 25.63 13.77 7.86
CA GLY A 57 26.41 14.25 9.01
C GLY A 57 26.04 13.66 10.37
N ASN A 58 25.32 12.54 10.40
CA ASN A 58 24.91 11.90 11.66
C ASN A 58 26.09 11.16 12.31
N MET A 59 26.08 11.01 13.64
CA MET A 59 27.28 10.61 14.38
C MET A 59 27.03 9.76 15.64
N ALA A 60 27.64 8.57 15.72
CA ALA A 60 27.74 7.81 16.98
C ALA A 60 29.04 8.16 17.74
N THR A 61 28.92 8.65 18.98
CA THR A 61 29.96 9.43 19.69
C THR A 61 30.70 8.71 20.82
N GLY A 62 30.23 7.55 21.25
CA GLY A 62 30.56 6.94 22.54
C GLY A 62 32.00 6.52 22.78
N TYR A 63 32.35 6.52 24.07
CA TYR A 63 33.54 5.87 24.60
C TYR A 63 33.28 4.36 24.85
N GLY A 64 32.71 3.66 23.87
CA GLY A 64 32.20 2.29 23.99
C GLY A 64 32.52 1.40 22.78
N ASP A 65 31.73 0.33 22.63
CA ASP A 65 31.81 -0.57 21.47
C ASP A 65 31.12 -0.02 20.21
N SER A 66 30.44 1.13 20.32
CA SER A 66 29.68 1.96 19.36
C SER A 66 29.80 1.65 17.86
N VAL A 67 28.66 1.45 17.20
CA VAL A 67 28.55 1.14 15.77
C VAL A 67 27.43 1.94 15.06
N GLY A 68 27.53 2.10 13.74
CA GLY A 68 26.51 2.75 12.90
C GLY A 68 26.48 4.28 13.01
N GLY A 69 27.15 4.99 12.10
CA GLY A 69 27.12 6.47 12.05
C GLY A 69 25.83 7.04 11.47
N GLY A 70 25.26 6.40 10.45
CA GLY A 70 23.91 6.69 9.94
C GLY A 70 22.87 5.73 10.55
N ILE A 71 22.97 4.45 10.20
CA ILE A 71 22.07 3.39 10.66
C ILE A 71 22.86 2.27 11.37
N GLU A 72 22.35 1.80 12.50
CA GLU A 72 22.68 0.47 13.06
C GLU A 72 21.53 -0.50 12.77
N CYS A 73 21.85 -1.78 12.58
CA CYS A 73 20.85 -2.84 12.63
C CYS A 73 21.36 -4.12 13.32
N TYR A 74 20.78 -4.42 14.48
CA TYR A 74 20.97 -5.62 15.28
C TYR A 74 19.82 -6.63 15.07
N LYS A 75 20.13 -7.81 14.50
CA LYS A 75 19.17 -8.91 14.24
C LYS A 75 17.92 -8.53 13.46
N GLY A 76 18.06 -7.62 12.51
CA GLY A 76 16.98 -7.11 11.66
C GLY A 76 17.14 -7.50 10.19
N THR A 77 16.11 -7.21 9.40
CA THR A 77 16.15 -7.34 7.93
C THR A 77 15.56 -6.10 7.23
N PRO A 78 16.16 -4.91 7.40
CA PRO A 78 15.64 -3.68 6.81
C PRO A 78 15.75 -3.68 5.29
N THR A 79 14.77 -3.06 4.62
CA THR A 79 14.89 -2.67 3.22
C THR A 79 15.29 -1.21 3.17
N ILE A 80 16.35 -0.88 2.44
CA ILE A 80 16.84 0.48 2.25
C ILE A 80 16.87 0.72 0.73
N LYS A 81 15.92 1.52 0.23
CA LYS A 81 15.73 1.77 -1.21
C LYS A 81 15.82 3.26 -1.50
N ASN A 82 16.51 3.64 -2.56
CA ASN A 82 16.60 5.04 -2.99
C ASN A 82 17.01 5.98 -1.84
N CYS A 83 18.12 5.71 -1.15
CA CYS A 83 18.58 6.50 -0.01
C CYS A 83 19.98 7.08 -0.22
N LEU A 84 20.23 8.26 0.36
CA LEU A 84 21.48 9.01 0.25
C LEU A 84 22.17 9.10 1.62
N PHE A 85 23.38 8.56 1.75
CA PHE A 85 24.19 8.57 2.97
C PHE A 85 25.47 9.39 2.76
N VAL A 86 25.57 10.55 3.42
CA VAL A 86 26.64 11.54 3.22
C VAL A 86 27.29 11.94 4.54
N ASP A 87 28.62 11.87 4.61
CA ASP A 87 29.44 12.38 5.73
C ASP A 87 29.04 11.86 7.13
N ASN A 88 28.34 10.73 7.22
CA ASN A 88 28.00 10.11 8.51
C ASN A 88 29.27 9.48 9.13
N SER A 89 29.37 9.50 10.46
CA SER A 89 30.63 9.17 11.13
C SER A 89 30.49 8.40 12.45
N VAL A 90 31.48 7.57 12.74
CA VAL A 90 31.49 6.72 13.95
C VAL A 90 32.91 6.47 14.47
N SER A 91 33.02 6.29 15.78
CA SER A 91 34.29 6.00 16.44
C SER A 91 34.88 4.62 16.11
N ARG A 92 34.10 3.71 15.49
CA ARG A 92 34.52 2.32 15.27
C ARG A 92 34.07 1.68 13.95
N HIS A 93 32.83 1.19 13.83
CA HIS A 93 32.36 0.39 12.68
C HIS A 93 31.05 0.93 12.06
N GLY A 94 30.91 0.73 10.73
CA GLY A 94 29.75 1.14 9.94
C GLY A 94 29.52 2.65 9.90
N GLY A 95 30.33 3.41 9.15
CA GLY A 95 30.17 4.87 9.09
C GLY A 95 28.82 5.32 8.51
N ALA A 96 28.34 4.66 7.45
CA ALA A 96 26.98 4.84 6.94
C ALA A 96 26.00 3.87 7.58
N ILE A 97 26.30 2.56 7.49
CA ILE A 97 25.41 1.48 7.94
C ILE A 97 26.24 0.39 8.65
N ASP A 98 25.80 -0.06 9.82
CA ASP A 98 26.33 -1.26 10.50
C ASP A 98 25.26 -2.36 10.56
N LEU A 99 25.64 -3.61 10.29
CA LEU A 99 24.74 -4.77 10.23
C LEU A 99 25.26 -5.92 11.10
N TYR A 100 24.73 -6.06 12.30
CA TYR A 100 25.11 -7.10 13.26
C TYR A 100 24.08 -8.23 13.32
N ASP A 101 24.45 -9.44 12.84
CA ASP A 101 23.54 -10.60 12.76
C ASP A 101 22.26 -10.30 11.93
N SER A 102 22.39 -9.43 10.91
CA SER A 102 21.31 -8.75 10.18
C SER A 102 21.44 -8.90 8.66
N ASN A 103 20.32 -8.95 7.95
CA ASN A 103 20.28 -9.13 6.49
C ASN A 103 19.49 -8.02 5.80
N ALA A 104 20.17 -6.90 5.50
CA ALA A 104 19.56 -5.78 4.78
C ALA A 104 19.46 -6.03 3.27
N THR A 105 18.42 -5.48 2.65
CA THR A 105 18.30 -5.34 1.18
C THR A 105 18.49 -3.88 0.82
N ILE A 106 19.55 -3.56 0.08
CA ILE A 106 19.98 -2.20 -0.24
C ILE A 106 19.92 -2.00 -1.75
N THR A 107 19.09 -1.07 -2.22
CA THR A 107 18.88 -0.81 -3.65
C THR A 107 18.84 0.68 -3.97
N ASN A 108 19.37 1.08 -5.13
CA ASN A 108 19.36 2.47 -5.60
C ASN A 108 19.95 3.46 -4.57
N CYS A 109 20.96 3.06 -3.79
CA CYS A 109 21.51 3.91 -2.74
C CYS A 109 22.82 4.57 -3.16
N THR A 110 23.05 5.80 -2.73
CA THR A 110 24.33 6.51 -2.87
C THR A 110 24.96 6.71 -1.50
N VAL A 111 26.16 6.19 -1.29
CA VAL A 111 26.87 6.19 -0.01
C VAL A 111 28.25 6.84 -0.21
N VAL A 112 28.40 8.09 0.23
CA VAL A 112 29.58 8.93 -0.05
C VAL A 112 30.17 9.61 1.18
N GLY A 113 31.50 9.61 1.29
CA GLY A 113 32.24 10.39 2.31
C GLY A 113 32.11 9.87 3.75
N ASN A 114 31.43 8.75 3.97
CA ASN A 114 31.16 8.24 5.32
C ASN A 114 32.42 7.65 5.97
N ASN A 115 32.61 7.89 7.26
CA ASN A 115 33.90 7.73 7.93
C ASN A 115 33.83 6.90 9.22
N ALA A 116 34.76 5.96 9.39
CA ALA A 116 34.89 5.15 10.60
C ALA A 116 36.37 4.93 10.93
N LEU A 117 36.77 5.07 12.20
CA LEU A 117 38.20 4.96 12.59
C LEU A 117 38.83 3.59 12.28
N ALA A 118 38.04 2.53 12.13
CA ALA A 118 38.53 1.21 11.75
C ALA A 118 38.76 1.01 10.24
N GLY A 119 38.43 1.98 9.39
CA GLY A 119 38.46 1.80 7.94
C GLY A 119 37.28 0.98 7.42
N THR A 120 36.08 1.28 7.95
CA THR A 120 34.80 0.62 7.59
C THR A 120 33.69 1.67 7.41
N GLY A 121 33.96 2.67 6.57
CA GLY A 121 33.18 3.90 6.44
C GLY A 121 31.82 3.76 5.76
N GLY A 122 31.68 2.90 4.76
CA GLY A 122 30.39 2.62 4.10
C GLY A 122 29.54 1.64 4.92
N ILE A 123 29.44 0.41 4.45
CA ILE A 123 28.75 -0.70 5.14
C ILE A 123 29.75 -1.57 5.88
N TYR A 124 29.50 -1.79 7.17
CA TYR A 124 30.06 -2.91 7.93
C TYR A 124 28.98 -3.98 8.15
N ALA A 125 29.32 -5.25 7.96
CA ALA A 125 28.40 -6.35 8.25
C ALA A 125 29.16 -7.52 8.88
N SER A 126 28.73 -8.01 10.04
CA SER A 126 29.48 -8.98 10.83
C SER A 126 28.66 -10.22 11.25
N ASP A 127 29.37 -11.23 11.76
CA ASP A 127 28.83 -12.55 12.12
C ASP A 127 28.10 -13.28 10.97
N LEU A 128 26.78 -13.43 11.01
CA LEU A 128 26.00 -14.15 10.00
C LEU A 128 25.31 -13.22 8.97
N SER A 129 25.63 -11.91 9.01
CA SER A 129 25.07 -10.91 8.08
C SER A 129 25.48 -11.16 6.63
N THR A 130 24.48 -11.31 5.75
CA THR A 130 24.63 -11.52 4.30
C THR A 130 23.74 -10.55 3.50
N PRO A 131 24.00 -9.23 3.54
CA PRO A 131 23.14 -8.25 2.87
C PRO A 131 23.17 -8.40 1.34
N THR A 132 22.11 -7.97 0.69
CA THR A 132 22.03 -7.87 -0.78
C THR A 132 22.11 -6.40 -1.18
N ILE A 133 23.03 -6.07 -2.10
CA ILE A 133 23.29 -4.71 -2.57
C ILE A 133 23.15 -4.70 -4.10
N THR A 134 22.21 -3.91 -4.62
CA THR A 134 21.96 -3.81 -6.07
C THR A 134 21.87 -2.36 -6.51
N ASN A 135 22.32 -2.05 -7.73
CA ASN A 135 22.11 -0.74 -8.36
C ASN A 135 22.54 0.47 -7.51
N SER A 136 23.63 0.35 -6.75
CA SER A 136 24.02 1.33 -5.72
C SER A 136 25.45 1.85 -5.93
N ILE A 137 25.75 3.06 -5.43
CA ILE A 137 27.04 3.73 -5.61
C ILE A 137 27.72 3.95 -4.25
N PHE A 138 29.00 3.60 -4.15
CA PHE A 138 29.85 3.76 -2.96
C PHE A 138 31.15 4.47 -3.34
N ARG A 139 31.42 5.67 -2.80
CA ARG A 139 32.62 6.47 -3.11
C ARG A 139 33.16 7.25 -1.93
N ASP A 140 34.48 7.49 -1.91
CA ASP A 140 35.15 8.36 -0.93
C ASP A 140 34.90 7.99 0.55
N ASN A 141 34.34 6.81 0.82
CA ASN A 141 34.15 6.32 2.18
C ASN A 141 35.50 5.88 2.73
N ALA A 142 35.63 5.86 4.06
CA ALA A 142 36.77 5.24 4.73
C ALA A 142 36.69 3.70 4.64
N GLY A 143 36.68 3.13 3.42
CA GLY A 143 36.38 1.72 3.12
C GLY A 143 34.88 1.50 2.84
N ASP A 144 34.54 1.03 1.63
CA ASP A 144 33.15 0.92 1.16
C ASP A 144 32.40 -0.26 1.79
N LEU A 145 32.86 -1.50 1.55
CA LEU A 145 32.28 -2.73 2.11
C LEU A 145 33.30 -3.42 3.02
N SER A 146 32.94 -3.62 4.29
CA SER A 146 33.84 -4.19 5.31
C SER A 146 33.26 -5.38 6.06
N TYR A 147 34.00 -6.49 6.05
CA TYR A 147 33.61 -7.78 6.65
C TYR A 147 32.37 -8.45 6.02
N VAL A 148 31.77 -7.82 5.02
CA VAL A 148 30.51 -8.20 4.39
C VAL A 148 30.63 -9.48 3.54
N ILE A 149 29.73 -10.44 3.74
CA ILE A 149 29.49 -11.56 2.82
C ILE A 149 28.22 -11.25 2.00
N ALA A 150 28.32 -10.25 1.12
CA ALA A 150 27.17 -9.74 0.37
C ALA A 150 26.96 -10.47 -0.97
N THR A 151 25.72 -10.44 -1.44
CA THR A 151 25.45 -10.50 -2.89
C THR A 151 25.42 -9.06 -3.40
N VAL A 152 26.45 -8.67 -4.17
CA VAL A 152 26.53 -7.35 -4.80
C VAL A 152 26.35 -7.49 -6.31
N THR A 153 25.45 -6.72 -6.92
CA THR A 153 25.28 -6.68 -8.38
C THR A 153 24.96 -5.27 -8.88
N TYR A 154 25.27 -5.00 -10.16
CA TYR A 154 25.00 -3.74 -10.86
C TYR A 154 25.38 -2.50 -10.06
N SER A 155 26.46 -2.54 -9.28
CA SER A 155 26.79 -1.47 -8.32
C SER A 155 28.17 -0.86 -8.61
N CYS A 156 28.30 0.44 -8.36
CA CYS A 156 29.52 1.20 -8.61
C CYS A 156 30.31 1.40 -7.30
N ILE A 157 31.39 0.63 -7.10
CA ILE A 157 32.08 0.52 -5.80
C ILE A 157 33.60 0.70 -5.99
N GLU A 158 34.21 1.61 -5.23
CA GLU A 158 35.61 2.01 -5.44
C GLU A 158 36.59 0.89 -5.06
N SER A 159 36.28 0.12 -4.01
CA SER A 159 37.05 -1.06 -3.59
C SER A 159 37.06 -2.23 -4.57
N GLY A 160 36.23 -2.22 -5.63
CA GLY A 160 36.24 -3.24 -6.67
C GLY A 160 35.62 -4.58 -6.30
N ASP A 161 34.57 -4.54 -5.47
CA ASP A 161 33.89 -5.73 -4.96
C ASP A 161 33.25 -6.58 -6.07
N PRO A 162 33.45 -7.92 -6.05
CA PRO A 162 33.07 -8.79 -7.14
C PRO A 162 31.55 -8.98 -7.23
N GLY A 163 30.99 -8.77 -8.42
CA GLY A 163 29.56 -8.91 -8.68
C GLY A 163 29.23 -8.89 -10.17
N VAL A 164 28.03 -9.35 -10.53
CA VAL A 164 27.54 -9.22 -11.92
C VAL A 164 27.17 -7.76 -12.15
N GLY A 165 27.75 -7.13 -13.16
CA GLY A 165 27.45 -5.73 -13.51
C GLY A 165 28.12 -4.67 -12.62
N ASN A 166 28.96 -5.07 -11.66
CA ASN A 166 29.68 -4.10 -10.83
C ASN A 166 30.79 -3.37 -11.62
N ILE A 167 30.98 -2.09 -11.32
CA ILE A 167 31.98 -1.21 -11.93
C ILE A 167 32.76 -0.42 -10.85
N THR A 168 33.92 0.12 -11.22
CA THR A 168 34.79 0.90 -10.32
C THR A 168 35.12 2.29 -10.86
N ASP A 169 34.54 2.66 -12.00
CA ASP A 169 34.78 3.93 -12.69
C ASP A 169 34.08 5.08 -11.95
N ASP A 170 34.68 6.28 -11.95
CA ASP A 170 34.13 7.47 -11.29
C ASP A 170 32.65 7.70 -11.70
N PRO A 171 31.68 7.80 -10.75
CA PRO A 171 30.28 8.10 -11.04
C PRO A 171 30.04 9.46 -11.68
N MET A 172 31.05 10.34 -11.72
CA MET A 172 30.95 11.68 -12.30
C MET A 172 29.82 12.50 -11.69
N PHE A 173 29.75 12.52 -10.35
CA PHE A 173 28.73 13.26 -9.60
C PHE A 173 28.74 14.77 -9.93
N ARG A 174 27.56 15.38 -9.90
CA ARG A 174 27.30 16.79 -10.22
C ARG A 174 26.38 17.46 -9.19
N GLU A 175 26.69 18.72 -8.91
CA GLU A 175 25.76 19.67 -8.28
C GLU A 175 24.50 19.82 -9.16
N GLY A 176 23.33 19.72 -8.54
CA GLY A 176 22.02 19.97 -9.13
C GLY A 176 21.12 20.76 -8.18
N LEU A 177 19.80 20.73 -8.38
CA LEU A 177 18.88 21.61 -7.64
C LEU A 177 18.75 21.22 -6.16
N GLU A 178 18.68 19.93 -5.86
CA GLU A 178 18.37 19.39 -4.53
C GLU A 178 19.61 18.79 -3.82
N GLY A 179 20.80 18.83 -4.45
CA GLY A 179 22.05 18.32 -3.85
C GLY A 179 23.18 18.02 -4.85
N ASP A 180 24.26 17.43 -4.33
CA ASP A 180 25.56 17.29 -5.02
C ASP A 180 25.78 15.96 -5.78
N TYR A 181 24.77 15.08 -5.82
CA TYR A 181 24.92 13.67 -6.21
C TYR A 181 24.10 13.27 -7.44
N TYR A 182 23.84 14.21 -8.35
CA TYR A 182 23.30 13.89 -9.68
C TYR A 182 24.37 13.24 -10.54
N LEU A 183 23.98 12.42 -11.53
CA LEU A 183 24.91 11.84 -12.50
C LEU A 183 25.13 12.79 -13.68
N SER A 184 26.38 12.91 -14.14
CA SER A 184 26.71 13.65 -15.36
C SER A 184 26.07 12.99 -16.59
N GLN A 185 25.26 13.71 -17.36
CA GLN A 185 24.64 13.18 -18.59
C GLN A 185 24.72 14.17 -19.76
N ILE A 186 25.02 13.68 -20.96
CA ILE A 186 25.10 14.50 -22.17
C ILE A 186 23.73 15.09 -22.53
N ASP A 187 22.65 14.33 -22.35
CA ASP A 187 21.29 14.81 -22.62
C ASP A 187 20.83 15.89 -21.63
N ALA A 188 21.36 15.90 -20.40
CA ALA A 188 21.21 17.01 -19.45
C ALA A 188 22.14 18.21 -19.72
N GLY A 189 22.99 18.12 -20.76
CA GLY A 189 23.87 19.19 -21.20
C GLY A 189 25.28 19.18 -20.57
N GLN A 190 25.73 18.07 -19.97
CA GLN A 190 27.14 17.89 -19.60
C GLN A 190 27.97 17.36 -20.78
N LEU A 191 29.31 17.34 -20.65
CA LEU A 191 30.20 16.93 -21.76
C LEU A 191 30.40 15.41 -21.92
N VAL A 192 30.10 14.64 -20.87
CA VAL A 192 30.42 13.22 -20.77
C VAL A 192 29.35 12.54 -19.91
N ASP A 193 28.89 11.38 -20.36
CA ASP A 193 28.00 10.51 -19.60
C ASP A 193 28.75 9.80 -18.47
N SER A 194 28.12 9.75 -17.30
CA SER A 194 28.56 8.91 -16.19
C SER A 194 28.58 7.43 -16.60
N PRO A 195 29.55 6.63 -16.16
CA PRO A 195 29.52 5.18 -16.36
C PRO A 195 28.41 4.48 -15.56
N CYS A 196 27.68 5.20 -14.71
CA CYS A 196 26.61 4.69 -13.85
C CYS A 196 25.19 4.81 -14.44
N ILE A 197 25.05 5.31 -15.68
CA ILE A 197 23.73 5.42 -16.34
C ILE A 197 23.44 4.22 -17.26
N ASN A 198 22.17 3.84 -17.38
CA ASN A 198 21.69 2.82 -18.32
C ASN A 198 22.41 1.46 -18.21
N VAL A 199 22.67 1.00 -16.97
CA VAL A 199 23.56 -0.16 -16.70
C VAL A 199 22.83 -1.49 -16.50
N ILE A 200 21.50 -1.46 -16.41
CA ILE A 200 20.64 -2.64 -16.48
C ILE A 200 19.85 -2.59 -17.80
N ALA A 201 19.30 -3.74 -18.22
CA ALA A 201 18.48 -3.82 -19.42
C ALA A 201 17.22 -4.64 -19.13
N GLY A 202 16.17 -3.94 -18.69
CA GLY A 202 14.84 -4.52 -18.52
C GLY A 202 14.48 -4.91 -17.09
N SER A 203 15.11 -4.28 -16.09
CA SER A 203 14.59 -4.26 -14.72
C SER A 203 13.86 -2.94 -14.48
N ALA A 204 12.68 -2.79 -15.09
CA ALA A 204 11.86 -1.59 -14.91
C ALA A 204 11.81 -1.22 -13.42
N MET A 205 12.45 -0.09 -13.09
CA MET A 205 12.58 0.39 -11.72
C MET A 205 11.18 0.51 -11.12
N ASP A 206 10.92 -0.20 -10.02
CA ASP A 206 9.60 -0.19 -9.37
C ASP A 206 9.40 1.12 -8.58
N PHE A 207 9.41 2.25 -9.29
CA PHE A 207 8.94 3.55 -8.82
C PHE A 207 7.44 3.63 -9.07
N THR A 208 6.68 2.81 -8.35
CA THR A 208 5.25 2.56 -8.61
C THR A 208 4.38 3.82 -8.53
N ASP A 209 4.86 4.88 -7.85
CA ASP A 209 4.09 6.09 -7.50
C ASP A 209 4.86 7.43 -7.67
N GLY A 210 5.90 7.54 -8.53
CA GLY A 210 6.64 8.82 -8.66
C GLY A 210 7.49 9.02 -9.90
N VAL A 211 7.83 10.30 -10.15
CA VAL A 211 8.71 10.79 -11.23
C VAL A 211 10.08 11.08 -10.60
N TYR A 212 11.15 10.47 -11.11
CA TYR A 212 12.46 10.41 -10.46
C TYR A 212 13.59 10.77 -11.43
N THR A 213 14.72 11.25 -10.92
CA THR A 213 15.82 11.70 -11.77
C THR A 213 17.20 11.63 -11.10
N THR A 214 18.20 11.23 -11.88
CA THR A 214 19.62 11.46 -11.62
C THR A 214 20.17 12.61 -12.46
N LYS A 215 19.36 13.23 -13.34
CA LYS A 215 19.75 14.28 -14.29
C LYS A 215 19.69 15.67 -13.66
N THR A 216 20.76 16.46 -13.86
CA THR A 216 20.85 17.85 -13.36
C THR A 216 19.82 18.81 -13.96
N ASN A 217 19.21 18.46 -15.10
CA ASN A 217 18.15 19.23 -15.76
C ASN A 217 16.74 18.86 -15.28
N ASN A 218 16.61 17.94 -14.32
CA ASN A 218 15.36 17.44 -13.75
C ASN A 218 14.38 16.82 -14.78
N ASP A 219 14.89 16.21 -15.84
CA ASP A 219 14.11 15.32 -16.72
C ASP A 219 13.98 13.92 -16.07
N ASP A 220 12.85 13.24 -16.29
CA ASP A 220 12.51 11.94 -15.69
C ASP A 220 13.40 10.79 -16.21
N ASP A 221 13.65 9.80 -15.35
CA ASP A 221 14.45 8.59 -15.62
C ASP A 221 13.57 7.33 -15.84
N ALA A 222 12.28 7.50 -16.14
CA ALA A 222 11.32 6.39 -16.28
C ALA A 222 11.65 5.33 -17.37
N ASP A 223 12.55 5.65 -18.31
CA ASP A 223 13.07 4.73 -19.33
C ASP A 223 14.58 4.39 -19.12
N ASP A 224 15.24 4.92 -18.08
CA ASP A 224 16.70 4.85 -17.86
C ASP A 224 17.07 4.02 -16.59
N ASP A 225 17.80 2.92 -16.79
CA ASP A 225 18.23 2.00 -15.70
C ASP A 225 19.52 2.51 -14.99
N ASP A 226 19.43 3.65 -14.29
CA ASP A 226 20.56 4.37 -13.66
C ASP A 226 20.88 3.92 -12.21
N MET A 227 22.17 3.83 -11.85
CA MET A 227 22.61 3.44 -10.50
C MET A 227 22.51 4.57 -9.47
N GLY A 228 22.35 4.19 -8.20
CA GLY A 228 22.45 5.09 -7.05
C GLY A 228 21.14 5.78 -6.72
N TYR A 229 21.24 6.87 -5.97
CA TYR A 229 20.12 7.69 -5.49
C TYR A 229 19.52 8.57 -6.59
N HIS A 230 18.20 8.53 -6.71
CA HIS A 230 17.38 9.33 -7.62
C HIS A 230 16.62 10.39 -6.81
N TYR A 231 16.74 11.66 -7.21
CA TYR A 231 15.95 12.76 -6.67
C TYR A 231 14.52 12.71 -7.22
N ARG A 232 13.54 13.21 -6.44
CA ARG A 232 12.17 13.38 -6.96
C ARG A 232 12.08 14.59 -7.87
N ASN A 233 11.33 14.46 -8.97
CA ASN A 233 11.17 15.54 -9.95
C ASN A 233 10.23 16.62 -9.42
N ASN A 234 10.80 17.72 -8.91
CA ASN A 234 10.07 18.72 -8.12
C ASN A 234 9.63 19.97 -8.90
N ASP A 235 10.45 20.53 -9.80
CA ASP A 235 10.14 21.75 -10.58
C ASP A 235 11.06 21.91 -11.82
N PRO A 236 10.63 22.61 -12.90
CA PRO A 236 11.44 22.79 -14.10
C PRO A 236 12.67 23.69 -13.88
N VAL A 237 13.81 23.30 -14.45
CA VAL A 237 15.12 23.93 -14.20
C VAL A 237 15.28 25.31 -14.88
N PRO A 238 15.88 26.31 -14.19
CA PRO A 238 16.14 27.64 -14.76
C PRO A 238 17.10 27.66 -15.97
N MET A 239 16.98 28.72 -16.77
CA MET A 239 17.88 29.02 -17.90
C MET A 239 18.77 30.23 -17.58
N PHE A 240 20.09 30.05 -17.59
CA PHE A 240 21.09 31.07 -17.24
C PHE A 240 21.79 31.67 -18.47
N ALA A 241 22.22 32.93 -18.39
CA ALA A 241 22.91 33.63 -19.48
C ALA A 241 24.46 33.57 -19.36
N LEU A 242 25.15 33.38 -20.49
CA LEU A 242 26.63 33.34 -20.57
C LEU A 242 27.23 34.61 -21.18
N ILE A 243 28.12 35.27 -20.44
CA ILE A 243 28.82 36.49 -20.86
C ILE A 243 30.29 36.20 -21.14
N THR A 244 30.69 36.17 -22.41
CA THR A 244 32.10 36.03 -22.81
C THR A 244 32.77 37.37 -23.13
N GLN A 245 34.04 37.54 -22.72
CA GLN A 245 34.84 38.77 -22.90
C GLN A 245 36.27 38.43 -23.36
N VAL A 246 36.89 39.30 -24.16
CA VAL A 246 38.31 39.23 -24.52
C VAL A 246 39.02 40.47 -23.97
N ASP A 247 40.10 40.28 -23.20
CA ASP A 247 40.94 41.37 -22.72
C ASP A 247 42.17 41.57 -23.63
N GLY A 248 42.32 42.78 -24.17
CA GLY A 248 43.41 43.15 -25.07
C GLY A 248 43.18 42.83 -26.55
N VAL A 249 44.26 42.46 -27.25
CA VAL A 249 44.28 42.10 -28.68
C VAL A 249 45.14 40.85 -28.88
N GLY A 250 44.64 39.87 -29.63
CA GLY A 250 45.40 38.63 -29.89
C GLY A 250 44.55 37.40 -30.24
N GLY A 251 43.22 37.45 -30.12
CA GLY A 251 42.34 36.34 -30.45
C GLY A 251 40.85 36.62 -30.23
N THR A 252 40.03 35.57 -30.26
CA THR A 252 38.58 35.56 -30.03
C THR A 252 38.17 34.41 -29.10
N ILE A 253 36.95 34.46 -28.56
CA ILE A 253 36.31 33.40 -27.77
C ILE A 253 35.00 32.98 -28.45
N ASP A 254 34.72 31.68 -28.44
CA ASP A 254 33.49 31.05 -28.94
C ASP A 254 32.97 30.07 -27.86
N PRO A 255 31.65 29.97 -27.59
CA PRO A 255 30.56 30.79 -28.12
C PRO A 255 30.66 32.28 -27.74
N PRO A 256 30.14 33.19 -28.59
CA PRO A 256 30.02 34.61 -28.25
C PRO A 256 28.91 34.84 -27.22
N HIS A 257 28.97 35.96 -26.51
CA HIS A 257 28.01 36.41 -25.49
C HIS A 257 26.54 36.12 -25.88
N ALA A 258 25.87 35.32 -25.05
CA ALA A 258 24.47 34.96 -25.20
C ALA A 258 23.58 35.89 -24.35
N ALA A 259 22.58 36.51 -24.98
CA ALA A 259 21.63 37.39 -24.29
C ALA A 259 20.53 36.58 -23.57
N PRO A 260 19.93 37.11 -22.48
CA PRO A 260 18.83 36.44 -21.78
C PRO A 260 17.68 36.09 -22.73
N GLY A 261 17.31 34.81 -22.78
CA GLY A 261 16.33 34.24 -23.71
C GLY A 261 16.92 33.26 -24.74
N ASN A 262 18.22 33.31 -24.98
CA ASN A 262 19.00 32.25 -25.66
C ASN A 262 20.05 31.69 -24.67
N GLY A 263 19.65 31.48 -23.42
CA GLY A 263 20.51 30.96 -22.36
C GLY A 263 20.74 29.45 -22.46
N TYR A 264 21.40 28.91 -21.45
CA TYR A 264 21.65 27.49 -21.27
C TYR A 264 20.96 26.99 -20.00
N VAL A 265 20.61 25.71 -19.92
CA VAL A 265 20.03 25.12 -18.69
C VAL A 265 21.05 25.25 -17.55
N GLN A 266 20.60 25.53 -16.33
CA GLN A 266 21.45 25.49 -15.15
C GLN A 266 22.21 24.14 -15.08
N PHE A 267 23.45 24.15 -14.59
CA PHE A 267 24.35 22.99 -14.50
C PHE A 267 24.83 22.37 -15.84
N SER A 268 24.43 22.90 -17.00
CA SER A 268 25.04 22.52 -18.28
C SER A 268 26.51 22.95 -18.38
N ASP A 269 27.33 22.14 -19.06
CA ASP A 269 28.74 22.42 -19.35
C ASP A 269 28.89 23.02 -20.75
N ILE A 270 29.43 24.24 -20.84
CA ILE A 270 29.63 24.92 -22.13
C ILE A 270 31.10 24.85 -22.53
N GLU A 271 31.40 24.17 -23.63
CA GLU A 271 32.74 24.19 -24.23
C GLU A 271 33.08 25.60 -24.76
N LEU A 272 34.28 26.07 -24.44
CA LEU A 272 34.81 27.38 -24.80
C LEU A 272 36.07 27.20 -25.64
N THR A 273 36.16 27.87 -26.79
CA THR A 273 37.35 27.86 -27.65
C THR A 273 37.93 29.26 -27.82
N ALA A 274 39.18 29.45 -27.37
CA ALA A 274 39.99 30.64 -27.57
C ALA A 274 40.85 30.52 -28.84
N THR A 275 40.45 31.19 -29.92
CA THR A 275 41.22 31.20 -31.17
C THR A 275 42.24 32.33 -31.17
N VAL A 276 43.54 32.02 -31.24
CA VAL A 276 44.60 33.02 -31.47
C VAL A 276 44.51 33.62 -32.89
N ALA A 277 44.84 34.90 -33.03
CA ALA A 277 44.73 35.62 -34.30
C ALA A 277 45.81 35.21 -35.33
N ASP A 278 47.01 34.85 -34.87
CA ASP A 278 48.11 34.32 -35.68
C ASP A 278 49.15 33.57 -34.83
N ASP A 279 50.03 32.80 -35.47
CA ASP A 279 51.06 31.96 -34.82
C ASP A 279 51.98 32.71 -33.84
N SER A 280 52.11 34.03 -33.98
CA SER A 280 52.96 34.83 -33.09
C SER A 280 52.38 35.03 -31.70
N TYR A 281 51.10 34.72 -31.48
CA TYR A 281 50.45 34.74 -30.17
C TYR A 281 50.25 33.33 -29.59
N ARG A 282 50.15 33.29 -28.26
CA ARG A 282 49.58 32.19 -27.47
C ARG A 282 48.53 32.76 -26.51
N LEU A 283 47.67 31.87 -26.02
CA LEU A 283 46.83 32.14 -24.85
C LEU A 283 47.70 32.56 -23.65
N ASP A 284 47.23 33.52 -22.86
CA ASP A 284 47.89 33.99 -21.63
C ASP A 284 47.17 33.46 -20.39
N ALA A 285 45.88 33.78 -20.21
CA ALA A 285 45.05 33.29 -19.12
C ALA A 285 43.54 33.30 -19.45
N TRP A 286 42.80 32.41 -18.81
CA TRP A 286 41.34 32.42 -18.66
C TRP A 286 40.93 33.08 -17.34
N SER A 287 39.65 33.44 -17.20
CA SER A 287 39.03 33.77 -15.90
C SER A 287 37.52 33.51 -15.92
N GLY A 288 36.96 32.95 -14.85
CA GLY A 288 35.53 32.62 -14.74
C GLY A 288 35.12 31.32 -15.47
N THR A 289 36.07 30.40 -15.69
CA THR A 289 35.85 29.05 -16.21
C THR A 289 36.07 28.00 -15.11
N ASN A 290 35.85 26.72 -15.43
CA ASN A 290 36.08 25.62 -14.49
C ASN A 290 37.58 25.40 -14.20
N ASP A 291 38.47 25.84 -15.10
CA ASP A 291 39.92 25.83 -14.91
C ASP A 291 40.54 27.15 -15.42
N ASP A 292 40.56 28.14 -14.54
CA ASP A 292 41.20 29.45 -14.79
C ASP A 292 42.73 29.38 -14.91
N ALA A 293 43.35 28.28 -14.46
CA ALA A 293 44.80 28.05 -14.58
C ALA A 293 45.20 27.46 -15.95
N ARG A 294 44.22 27.04 -16.76
CA ARG A 294 44.44 26.43 -18.08
C ARG A 294 45.16 27.39 -19.04
N THR A 295 46.16 26.88 -19.74
CA THR A 295 46.87 27.64 -20.81
C THR A 295 46.58 27.10 -22.21
N GLU A 296 45.65 26.15 -22.34
CA GLU A 296 45.23 25.56 -23.61
C GLU A 296 44.03 26.28 -24.24
N PRO A 297 43.91 26.31 -25.58
CA PRO A 297 42.84 27.00 -26.30
C PRO A 297 41.42 26.57 -25.94
N ASN A 298 41.22 25.37 -25.42
CA ASN A 298 39.89 24.86 -25.06
C ASN A 298 39.72 24.88 -23.55
N ASN A 299 38.58 25.37 -23.07
CA ASN A 299 38.19 25.38 -21.66
C ASN A 299 36.68 25.09 -21.54
N VAL A 300 36.16 24.99 -20.31
CA VAL A 300 34.74 24.67 -20.03
C VAL A 300 34.22 25.60 -18.96
N VAL A 301 32.94 25.95 -19.02
CA VAL A 301 32.23 26.63 -17.92
C VAL A 301 30.93 25.91 -17.61
N THR A 302 30.72 25.53 -16.35
CA THR A 302 29.44 24.98 -15.86
C THR A 302 28.52 26.14 -15.43
N MET A 303 27.25 26.09 -15.83
CA MET A 303 26.28 27.17 -15.64
C MET A 303 25.67 27.19 -14.23
N THR A 304 26.44 27.66 -13.24
CA THR A 304 26.04 27.70 -11.81
C THR A 304 25.53 29.07 -11.32
N THR A 305 25.67 30.15 -12.09
CA THR A 305 25.12 31.48 -11.74
C THR A 305 24.46 32.19 -12.93
N ASP A 306 23.48 33.07 -12.68
CA ASP A 306 22.89 33.93 -13.70
C ASP A 306 23.27 35.42 -13.48
N PRO A 307 24.05 36.06 -14.38
CA PRO A 307 24.75 35.49 -15.53
C PRO A 307 26.18 35.01 -15.22
N ASN A 308 26.55 33.83 -15.70
CA ASN A 308 27.95 33.36 -15.69
C ASN A 308 28.82 34.26 -16.60
N THR A 309 30.02 34.64 -16.15
CA THR A 309 30.91 35.55 -16.89
C THR A 309 32.32 34.99 -17.06
N VAL A 310 32.72 34.76 -18.31
CA VAL A 310 34.03 34.24 -18.74
C VAL A 310 34.86 35.33 -19.41
N LYS A 311 36.18 35.32 -19.21
CA LYS A 311 37.14 36.15 -19.96
C LYS A 311 38.36 35.38 -20.42
N VAL A 312 39.00 35.88 -21.48
CA VAL A 312 40.25 35.33 -22.03
C VAL A 312 41.23 36.44 -22.46
N SER A 313 42.54 36.16 -22.38
CA SER A 313 43.65 37.10 -22.67
C SER A 313 44.80 36.43 -23.45
N PHE A 314 45.62 37.20 -24.18
CA PHE A 314 46.62 36.65 -25.13
C PHE A 314 47.97 37.38 -25.08
N VAL A 315 49.07 36.66 -25.33
CA VAL A 315 50.48 37.15 -25.26
C VAL A 315 51.35 36.63 -26.42
N LYS A 316 52.50 37.25 -26.70
CA LYS A 316 53.35 36.99 -27.89
C LYS A 316 54.53 36.02 -27.62
N LYS A 317 54.87 35.12 -28.56
CA LYS A 317 55.88 34.03 -28.43
C LYS A 317 57.35 34.40 -28.78
N THR A 318 58.31 33.59 -28.30
CA THR A 318 59.77 33.64 -28.53
C THR A 318 60.26 32.54 -29.51
N THR A 319 61.55 32.50 -29.93
CA THR A 319 62.12 31.49 -30.87
C THR A 319 63.54 30.96 -30.52
N TYR A 320 63.83 29.68 -30.89
CA TYR A 320 65.08 28.91 -30.61
C TYR A 320 65.55 28.02 -31.80
N ALA A 321 66.65 27.23 -31.68
CA ALA A 321 67.30 26.50 -32.81
C ALA A 321 67.91 25.10 -32.49
N LEU A 322 67.93 24.16 -33.46
CA LEU A 322 68.26 22.72 -33.29
C LEU A 322 69.45 22.20 -34.14
N THR A 323 70.15 21.14 -33.68
CA THR A 323 71.29 20.43 -34.36
C THR A 323 71.38 18.90 -34.03
N THR A 324 72.05 18.07 -34.86
CA THR A 324 72.03 16.57 -34.80
C THR A 324 73.36 15.85 -35.18
N GLU A 325 73.62 14.62 -34.70
CA GLU A 325 74.86 13.80 -34.90
C GLU A 325 74.59 12.27 -34.87
N VAL A 326 75.50 11.41 -35.39
CA VAL A 326 75.49 9.93 -35.19
C VAL A 326 76.76 9.47 -34.45
N VAL A 327 76.62 8.70 -33.36
CA VAL A 327 77.77 8.32 -32.51
C VAL A 327 78.68 7.33 -33.23
N GLY A 328 79.90 7.77 -33.56
CA GLY A 328 80.92 6.95 -34.22
C GLY A 328 80.66 6.64 -35.70
N GLY A 329 79.54 7.10 -36.28
CA GLY A 329 79.23 6.95 -37.70
C GLY A 329 79.07 5.51 -38.21
N VAL A 330 78.77 4.55 -37.32
CA VAL A 330 78.59 3.14 -37.67
C VAL A 330 77.30 2.60 -37.05
N GLY A 331 76.55 1.84 -37.84
CA GLY A 331 75.30 1.21 -37.41
C GLY A 331 74.02 1.91 -37.91
N GLY A 332 74.05 3.19 -38.31
CA GLY A 332 72.91 3.87 -38.93
C GLY A 332 73.16 5.32 -39.38
N ASP A 333 72.08 6.06 -39.71
CA ASP A 333 72.04 7.49 -40.09
C ASP A 333 70.96 8.27 -39.27
N ILE A 334 70.86 9.61 -39.40
CA ILE A 334 69.94 10.50 -38.64
C ILE A 334 69.29 11.64 -39.49
N ASP A 335 68.01 11.94 -39.30
CA ASP A 335 67.22 12.99 -40.00
C ASP A 335 66.32 13.77 -39.00
N PRO A 336 66.14 15.12 -39.05
CA PRO A 336 66.71 16.10 -39.98
C PRO A 336 68.22 16.24 -39.80
N ASN A 337 68.97 16.01 -40.88
CA ASN A 337 70.43 16.11 -40.88
C ASN A 337 70.87 17.60 -40.96
N ALA A 338 70.73 18.31 -39.84
CA ALA A 338 70.80 19.77 -39.77
C ALA A 338 72.19 20.30 -39.36
N ILE A 339 73.15 20.27 -40.29
CA ILE A 339 74.42 21.03 -40.18
C ILE A 339 74.75 21.69 -41.54
N PRO A 340 74.95 23.02 -41.66
CA PRO A 340 75.04 24.04 -40.60
C PRO A 340 73.90 25.09 -40.62
N GLU A 341 72.81 24.90 -41.36
CA GLU A 341 71.70 25.87 -41.40
C GLU A 341 70.73 25.64 -40.23
N SER A 342 70.78 26.54 -39.23
CA SER A 342 69.94 26.48 -38.03
C SER A 342 68.47 26.77 -38.35
N ARG A 343 67.65 25.72 -38.44
CA ARG A 343 66.19 25.87 -38.48
C ARG A 343 65.74 26.46 -37.15
N SER A 344 64.97 27.55 -37.23
CA SER A 344 64.43 28.24 -36.06
C SER A 344 62.99 27.79 -35.82
N TYR A 345 62.66 27.59 -34.55
CA TYR A 345 61.40 27.06 -34.04
C TYR A 345 60.85 28.04 -32.99
N TYR A 346 59.54 28.10 -32.80
CA TYR A 346 58.96 28.86 -31.69
C TYR A 346 59.22 28.16 -30.34
N GLU A 347 59.23 28.94 -29.28
CA GLU A 347 59.28 28.46 -27.89
C GLU A 347 58.16 27.43 -27.63
N GLY A 348 58.55 26.20 -27.27
CA GLY A 348 57.66 25.06 -27.05
C GLY A 348 57.38 24.16 -28.26
N GLU A 349 57.83 24.53 -29.47
CA GLU A 349 57.65 23.71 -30.68
C GLU A 349 58.49 22.41 -30.61
N VAL A 350 57.97 21.29 -31.12
CA VAL A 350 58.65 19.97 -31.09
C VAL A 350 59.21 19.62 -32.45
N ALA A 351 60.46 19.17 -32.47
CA ALA A 351 61.13 18.65 -33.66
C ALA A 351 61.34 17.13 -33.54
N GLU A 352 60.87 16.38 -34.53
CA GLU A 352 61.13 14.94 -34.69
C GLU A 352 62.53 14.70 -35.26
N VAL A 353 63.19 13.63 -34.79
CA VAL A 353 64.54 13.20 -35.19
C VAL A 353 64.58 11.65 -35.29
N THR A 354 64.82 11.11 -36.48
CA THR A 354 64.76 9.67 -36.79
C THR A 354 66.14 9.08 -37.08
N ALA A 355 66.44 7.92 -36.51
CA ALA A 355 67.62 7.09 -36.79
C ALA A 355 67.30 5.83 -37.62
N ILE A 356 68.25 5.41 -38.45
CA ILE A 356 68.03 4.38 -39.49
C ILE A 356 69.02 3.21 -39.32
N PRO A 357 68.66 2.10 -38.63
CA PRO A 357 69.58 0.99 -38.32
C PRO A 357 70.01 0.12 -39.50
N ASN A 358 71.24 -0.41 -39.43
CA ASN A 358 71.79 -1.40 -40.37
C ASN A 358 71.45 -2.85 -39.98
N SER A 359 71.42 -3.73 -40.99
CA SER A 359 71.02 -5.14 -40.82
C SER A 359 71.86 -5.90 -39.77
N GLY A 360 71.18 -6.63 -38.89
CA GLY A 360 71.78 -7.40 -37.79
C GLY A 360 72.03 -6.59 -36.50
N TYR A 361 71.77 -5.27 -36.52
CA TYR A 361 71.87 -4.39 -35.37
C TYR A 361 70.48 -3.88 -34.96
N VAL A 362 70.19 -3.83 -33.66
CA VAL A 362 69.14 -2.95 -33.10
C VAL A 362 69.79 -1.66 -32.59
N VAL A 363 69.04 -0.58 -32.36
CA VAL A 363 69.59 0.61 -31.66
C VAL A 363 70.05 0.20 -30.24
N LYS A 364 70.99 0.95 -29.66
CA LYS A 364 71.53 0.77 -28.30
C LYS A 364 71.25 1.97 -27.42
N ASN A 365 71.29 3.18 -27.98
CA ASN A 365 71.11 4.41 -27.22
C ASN A 365 70.91 5.67 -28.09
N TRP A 366 70.31 6.71 -27.51
CA TRP A 366 70.31 8.12 -27.95
C TRP A 366 70.95 9.08 -26.92
N ASP A 367 71.27 10.31 -27.32
CA ASP A 367 71.82 11.38 -26.47
C ASP A 367 71.19 12.75 -26.84
N ILE A 368 70.85 13.58 -25.84
CA ILE A 368 70.39 14.97 -26.02
C ILE A 368 71.20 15.87 -25.10
N ASP A 369 71.88 16.88 -25.64
CA ASP A 369 72.74 17.84 -24.93
C ASP A 369 73.78 17.20 -23.96
N GLY A 370 74.19 15.95 -24.23
CA GLY A 370 75.11 15.15 -23.39
C GLY A 370 74.43 14.25 -22.36
N ALA A 371 73.10 14.12 -22.39
CA ALA A 371 72.31 13.20 -21.57
C ALA A 371 71.84 11.98 -22.36
N ASN A 372 72.23 10.79 -21.87
CA ASN A 372 71.93 9.47 -22.43
C ASN A 372 70.45 9.08 -22.18
N GLN A 373 69.75 8.60 -23.22
CA GLN A 373 68.31 8.29 -23.18
C GLN A 373 67.98 6.80 -22.91
N GLY A 374 68.97 5.91 -22.98
CA GLY A 374 68.89 4.52 -22.51
C GLY A 374 68.09 3.51 -23.34
N HIS A 375 67.54 3.88 -24.50
CA HIS A 375 66.62 3.03 -25.28
C HIS A 375 67.08 2.70 -26.71
N SER A 376 66.41 1.71 -27.30
CA SER A 376 66.71 1.12 -28.61
C SER A 376 65.64 1.41 -29.69
N ASP A 377 64.96 2.55 -29.61
CA ASP A 377 63.97 2.95 -30.62
C ASP A 377 64.63 3.73 -31.78
N PRO A 378 64.21 3.55 -33.05
CA PRO A 378 64.68 4.38 -34.16
C PRO A 378 64.11 5.83 -34.21
N ASN A 379 63.16 6.27 -33.38
CA ASN A 379 62.68 7.66 -33.39
C ASN A 379 62.93 8.40 -32.05
N LEU A 380 63.13 9.72 -32.12
CA LEU A 380 63.34 10.62 -30.99
C LEU A 380 62.65 11.97 -31.22
N PHE A 381 62.00 12.54 -30.22
CA PHE A 381 61.32 13.84 -30.29
C PHE A 381 61.98 14.84 -29.34
N VAL A 382 62.14 16.10 -29.79
CA VAL A 382 62.93 17.13 -29.09
C VAL A 382 62.12 18.43 -28.96
N THR A 383 61.85 18.86 -27.73
CA THR A 383 61.11 20.09 -27.44
C THR A 383 62.04 21.31 -27.40
N MET A 384 61.65 22.39 -28.07
CA MET A 384 62.41 23.63 -28.19
C MET A 384 62.09 24.62 -27.06
N ASP A 385 62.55 24.31 -25.84
CA ASP A 385 62.57 25.22 -24.68
C ASP A 385 63.76 26.21 -24.68
N SER A 386 64.75 25.92 -25.54
CA SER A 386 66.07 26.53 -25.66
C SER A 386 66.77 25.93 -26.89
N PRO A 387 67.98 26.35 -27.28
CA PRO A 387 68.72 25.69 -28.36
C PRO A 387 69.20 24.26 -27.99
N LYS A 388 69.14 23.28 -28.92
CA LYS A 388 69.32 21.82 -28.65
C LYS A 388 70.29 21.08 -29.60
N HIS A 389 70.88 19.96 -29.14
CA HIS A 389 71.82 19.08 -29.89
C HIS A 389 71.64 17.56 -29.59
N VAL A 390 71.70 16.65 -30.59
CA VAL A 390 71.21 15.22 -30.49
C VAL A 390 72.17 14.13 -31.07
N LYS A 391 72.20 12.85 -30.58
CA LYS A 391 73.05 11.70 -31.08
C LYS A 391 72.48 10.24 -30.93
N VAL A 392 73.01 9.17 -31.61
CA VAL A 392 72.51 7.72 -31.61
C VAL A 392 73.55 6.52 -31.79
N GLU A 393 73.29 5.25 -31.33
CA GLU A 393 74.18 3.98 -31.25
C GLU A 393 73.46 2.53 -31.35
N PHE A 394 74.08 1.27 -31.29
CA PHE A 394 73.48 -0.12 -31.67
C PHE A 394 73.85 -1.56 -30.95
N ILE A 395 73.00 -2.67 -30.82
CA ILE A 395 73.21 -4.07 -30.13
C ILE A 395 72.34 -5.43 -30.48
N TYR A 396 72.12 -6.53 -29.61
CA TYR A 396 71.63 -8.01 -29.90
C TYR A 396 71.26 -9.10 -28.72
N GLY A 397 70.38 -10.22 -28.82
CA GLY A 397 70.25 -11.48 -27.87
C GLY A 397 68.94 -12.47 -27.71
N ALA A 398 68.92 -13.75 -27.11
CA ALA A 398 67.72 -14.73 -26.81
C ALA A 398 67.83 -16.18 -26.02
N ASN A 399 66.78 -16.88 -25.36
CA ASN A 399 66.71 -18.36 -24.81
C ASN A 399 65.37 -19.09 -24.17
N THR A 400 65.29 -20.39 -23.63
CA THR A 400 64.03 -21.28 -23.24
C THR A 400 63.96 -22.35 -22.01
N ARG A 401 62.89 -23.25 -21.74
CA ARG A 401 62.45 -24.14 -20.51
C ARG A 401 61.55 -25.51 -20.65
N ARG A 402 60.83 -26.13 -19.60
CA ARG A 402 60.22 -27.58 -19.47
C ARG A 402 59.11 -28.00 -18.36
N LEU A 403 58.10 -28.96 -18.53
CA LEU A 403 56.90 -29.44 -17.66
C LEU A 403 56.62 -31.01 -17.43
N THR A 404 55.72 -31.51 -16.50
CA THR A 404 55.25 -32.95 -16.25
C THR A 404 53.83 -33.17 -15.57
N THR A 405 53.11 -34.33 -15.73
CA THR A 405 51.73 -34.66 -15.17
C THR A 405 51.50 -36.14 -14.67
N ARG A 406 50.42 -36.44 -13.90
CA ARG A 406 50.03 -37.77 -13.28
C ARG A 406 48.52 -37.97 -12.96
N VAL A 407 48.06 -39.21 -12.72
CA VAL A 407 46.69 -39.60 -12.25
C VAL A 407 46.76 -40.65 -11.12
N ILE A 408 45.81 -40.66 -10.18
CA ILE A 408 45.66 -41.68 -9.11
C ILE A 408 44.25 -42.31 -9.13
N GLY A 409 44.17 -43.62 -8.83
CA GLY A 409 42.90 -44.34 -8.68
C GLY A 409 42.40 -45.06 -9.94
N GLY A 410 42.70 -44.54 -11.13
CA GLY A 410 42.50 -45.26 -12.41
C GLY A 410 41.08 -45.27 -12.96
N ASN A 411 40.21 -44.34 -12.52
CA ASN A 411 38.84 -44.16 -13.00
C ASN A 411 38.72 -42.85 -13.84
N GLY A 412 39.69 -42.61 -14.73
CA GLY A 412 39.81 -41.41 -15.57
C GLY A 412 41.25 -41.12 -16.05
N THR A 413 41.43 -40.12 -16.92
CA THR A 413 42.72 -39.71 -17.53
C THR A 413 43.04 -38.21 -17.32
N VAL A 414 44.24 -37.76 -17.72
CA VAL A 414 44.65 -36.34 -17.69
C VAL A 414 45.56 -35.95 -18.87
N GLU A 415 45.33 -34.78 -19.48
CA GLU A 415 46.15 -34.19 -20.53
C GLU A 415 46.84 -32.90 -20.06
N PRO A 416 48.03 -32.51 -20.60
CA PRO A 416 48.86 -33.27 -21.53
C PRO A 416 49.66 -34.37 -20.81
N GLU A 417 49.77 -35.55 -21.42
CA GLU A 417 50.48 -36.66 -20.79
C GLU A 417 52.02 -36.53 -20.80
N ARG A 418 52.63 -36.76 -19.64
CA ARG A 418 54.02 -37.22 -19.40
C ARG A 418 55.21 -36.25 -19.46
N ARG A 419 55.39 -35.31 -20.41
CA ARG A 419 56.46 -34.23 -20.39
C ARG A 419 56.48 -33.33 -21.66
N SER A 420 56.74 -32.03 -21.50
CA SER A 420 56.85 -31.07 -22.63
C SER A 420 57.84 -29.91 -22.38
N ASP A 421 58.43 -29.33 -23.43
CA ASP A 421 59.39 -28.20 -23.38
C ASP A 421 58.76 -26.89 -23.87
N HIS A 422 59.04 -25.78 -23.19
CA HIS A 422 58.32 -24.50 -23.31
C HIS A 422 59.28 -23.31 -23.21
N ALA A 423 58.90 -22.12 -23.69
CA ALA A 423 59.71 -20.92 -23.48
C ALA A 423 59.74 -20.50 -22.00
N PHE A 424 60.74 -19.70 -21.59
CA PHE A 424 60.72 -19.14 -20.23
C PHE A 424 59.57 -18.14 -20.11
N GLY A 425 58.60 -18.41 -19.22
CA GLY A 425 57.47 -17.52 -18.94
C GLY A 425 56.12 -17.86 -19.60
N SER A 426 55.97 -19.00 -20.27
CA SER A 426 54.67 -19.42 -20.85
C SER A 426 53.75 -20.13 -19.86
N VAL A 427 52.44 -20.17 -20.12
CA VAL A 427 51.42 -20.88 -19.30
C VAL A 427 50.87 -22.10 -20.06
N VAL A 428 50.48 -23.17 -19.35
CA VAL A 428 50.04 -24.45 -19.90
C VAL A 428 48.83 -24.99 -19.12
N GLU A 429 47.77 -25.38 -19.83
CA GLU A 429 46.55 -26.00 -19.25
C GLU A 429 46.74 -27.51 -18.99
N VAL A 430 45.99 -28.05 -18.02
CA VAL A 430 45.91 -29.45 -17.62
C VAL A 430 44.43 -29.84 -17.41
N VAL A 431 43.96 -30.88 -18.09
CA VAL A 431 42.52 -31.26 -18.15
C VAL A 431 42.34 -32.73 -17.76
N ALA A 432 41.35 -33.06 -16.94
CA ALA A 432 41.00 -34.43 -16.54
C ALA A 432 39.69 -34.92 -17.18
N HIS A 433 39.62 -36.22 -17.43
CA HIS A 433 38.45 -36.88 -18.01
C HIS A 433 38.00 -38.06 -17.11
N PRO A 434 36.89 -37.94 -16.35
CA PRO A 434 36.37 -39.03 -15.52
C PRO A 434 35.82 -40.20 -16.34
N ASP A 435 35.91 -41.41 -15.79
CA ASP A 435 35.18 -42.57 -16.31
C ASP A 435 33.68 -42.54 -15.94
N ASN A 436 32.85 -43.20 -16.76
CA ASN A 436 31.40 -43.12 -16.64
C ASN A 436 30.88 -43.63 -15.28
N GLY A 437 30.08 -42.80 -14.59
CA GLY A 437 29.61 -43.06 -13.22
C GLY A 437 30.56 -42.60 -12.11
N PHE A 438 31.59 -41.81 -12.42
CA PHE A 438 32.48 -41.14 -11.48
C PHE A 438 32.63 -39.63 -11.80
N GLN A 439 32.90 -38.83 -10.77
CA GLN A 439 33.26 -37.40 -10.89
C GLN A 439 34.62 -37.12 -10.24
N VAL A 440 35.29 -36.01 -10.59
CA VAL A 440 36.55 -35.59 -9.95
C VAL A 440 36.31 -35.38 -8.45
N LYS A 441 37.26 -35.86 -7.64
CA LYS A 441 37.23 -35.83 -6.17
C LYS A 441 38.27 -34.86 -5.58
N SER A 442 39.45 -34.72 -6.20
CA SER A 442 40.46 -33.70 -5.84
C SER A 442 41.55 -33.55 -6.91
N TRP A 443 42.29 -32.44 -6.85
CA TRP A 443 43.48 -32.12 -7.65
C TRP A 443 44.68 -31.77 -6.77
N LYS A 444 45.91 -32.10 -7.19
CA LYS A 444 47.14 -31.77 -6.44
C LYS A 444 48.29 -31.29 -7.33
N ILE A 445 48.91 -30.16 -6.98
CA ILE A 445 50.08 -29.58 -7.66
C ILE A 445 51.30 -29.75 -6.77
N ASP A 446 52.35 -30.39 -7.27
CA ASP A 446 53.58 -30.76 -6.54
C ASP A 446 53.36 -31.40 -5.14
N GLY A 447 52.14 -31.92 -4.89
CA GLY A 447 51.72 -32.59 -3.66
C GLY A 447 50.68 -31.84 -2.80
N VAL A 448 50.38 -30.58 -3.10
CA VAL A 448 49.44 -29.72 -2.35
C VAL A 448 48.05 -29.75 -3.00
N ASP A 449 46.99 -29.80 -2.21
CA ASP A 449 45.60 -29.85 -2.68
C ASP A 449 45.14 -28.51 -3.28
N ALA A 450 44.42 -28.57 -4.40
CA ALA A 450 43.90 -27.39 -5.10
C ALA A 450 42.44 -27.04 -4.72
N GLY A 451 41.78 -27.84 -3.89
CA GLY A 451 40.52 -27.46 -3.24
C GLY A 451 39.27 -27.46 -4.12
N HIS A 452 39.34 -27.94 -5.37
CA HIS A 452 38.21 -27.98 -6.31
C HIS A 452 38.02 -29.34 -7.00
N THR A 453 36.82 -29.53 -7.55
CA THR A 453 36.42 -30.72 -8.35
C THR A 453 36.16 -30.40 -9.83
N ASN A 454 36.43 -29.17 -10.29
CA ASN A 454 36.38 -28.82 -11.72
C ASN A 454 37.35 -29.69 -12.57
N PRO A 455 36.96 -30.21 -13.74
CA PRO A 455 37.84 -30.97 -14.66
C PRO A 455 39.04 -30.23 -15.28
N ASN A 456 39.15 -28.90 -15.23
CA ASN A 456 40.27 -28.14 -15.84
C ASN A 456 41.13 -27.38 -14.81
N HIS A 457 42.41 -27.15 -15.13
CA HIS A 457 43.39 -26.46 -14.27
C HIS A 457 44.58 -25.85 -15.08
N PHE A 458 45.29 -24.81 -14.60
CA PHE A 458 46.37 -24.12 -15.35
C PHE A 458 47.71 -24.01 -14.59
N VAL A 459 48.86 -24.00 -15.30
CA VAL A 459 50.22 -24.04 -14.73
C VAL A 459 51.24 -23.16 -15.51
N THR A 460 52.00 -22.32 -14.81
CA THR A 460 53.03 -21.42 -15.40
C THR A 460 54.45 -22.03 -15.42
N MET A 461 55.22 -21.73 -16.49
CA MET A 461 56.53 -22.31 -16.82
C MET A 461 57.73 -21.37 -16.57
N ASP A 462 57.88 -20.95 -15.32
CA ASP A 462 59.07 -20.33 -14.73
C ASP A 462 60.19 -21.37 -14.44
N SER A 463 59.78 -22.56 -13.98
CA SER A 463 60.58 -23.75 -13.66
C SER A 463 59.93 -25.01 -14.24
N GLY A 464 60.42 -26.21 -13.90
CA GLY A 464 59.64 -27.45 -14.07
C GLY A 464 58.65 -27.68 -12.93
N LYS A 465 57.51 -28.35 -13.22
CA LYS A 465 56.34 -28.57 -12.33
C LYS A 465 55.74 -29.99 -12.49
N ILE A 466 54.93 -30.47 -11.52
CA ILE A 466 54.19 -31.76 -11.56
C ILE A 466 52.72 -31.60 -11.06
N VAL A 467 51.73 -32.22 -11.73
CA VAL A 467 50.28 -32.18 -11.38
C VAL A 467 49.65 -33.59 -11.24
N THR A 468 48.61 -33.78 -10.40
CA THR A 468 47.92 -35.07 -10.06
C THR A 468 46.39 -34.93 -9.82
N VAL A 469 45.55 -35.98 -10.07
CA VAL A 469 44.05 -35.98 -9.93
C VAL A 469 43.44 -37.31 -9.40
N GLU A 470 42.23 -37.29 -8.79
CA GLU A 470 41.44 -38.42 -8.18
C GLU A 470 39.90 -38.33 -8.43
N PHE A 471 39.07 -39.41 -8.29
CA PHE A 471 37.61 -39.49 -8.66
C PHE A 471 36.66 -40.29 -7.66
N GLY A 472 35.29 -40.12 -7.68
CA GLY A 472 34.25 -40.73 -6.77
C GLY A 472 32.73 -40.75 -7.22
N GLN A 473 31.73 -41.22 -6.41
CA GLN A 473 30.27 -41.49 -6.76
C GLN A 473 29.14 -40.85 -5.83
N PRO A 474 27.82 -40.73 -6.22
CA PRO A 474 26.70 -39.98 -5.51
C PRO A 474 25.42 -40.76 -4.97
N LEU A 475 24.39 -40.08 -4.34
CA LEU A 475 23.19 -40.61 -3.58
C LEU A 475 21.82 -39.82 -3.70
N THR A 476 20.60 -40.42 -3.55
CA THR A 476 19.24 -39.87 -3.96
C THR A 476 18.02 -39.87 -2.95
N GLY A 477 16.93 -39.05 -3.17
CA GLY A 477 15.71 -38.83 -2.31
C GLY A 477 14.27 -38.85 -2.98
N TRP A 478 13.18 -38.30 -2.34
CA TRP A 478 11.75 -38.26 -2.84
C TRP A 478 10.80 -37.16 -2.19
N LEU A 479 9.64 -36.80 -2.81
CA LEU A 479 8.72 -35.66 -2.46
C LEU A 479 7.19 -36.00 -2.44
N GLU A 480 6.39 -35.34 -1.59
CA GLU A 480 4.91 -35.45 -1.50
C GLU A 480 4.18 -34.07 -1.40
N THR A 481 3.02 -33.89 -2.07
CA THR A 481 2.29 -32.59 -2.23
C THR A 481 0.76 -32.69 -2.09
N TYR A 482 0.06 -31.67 -1.56
CA TYR A 482 -1.42 -31.63 -1.44
C TYR A 482 -2.03 -30.20 -1.46
N VAL A 483 -3.37 -30.09 -1.42
CA VAL A 483 -4.15 -28.83 -1.34
C VAL A 483 -5.03 -28.86 -0.09
N ILE A 484 -5.21 -27.71 0.57
CA ILE A 484 -6.03 -27.53 1.78
C ILE A 484 -7.38 -26.90 1.37
N ASP A 485 -8.49 -27.48 1.81
CA ASP A 485 -9.86 -27.08 1.44
C ASP A 485 -10.58 -26.42 2.63
N VAL A 486 -11.14 -25.24 2.41
CA VAL A 486 -11.78 -24.37 3.42
C VAL A 486 -13.30 -24.19 3.20
N GLY A 487 -13.93 -25.05 2.40
CA GLY A 487 -15.39 -25.28 2.48
C GLY A 487 -16.18 -25.16 1.18
N ASN A 488 -15.60 -24.54 0.14
CA ASN A 488 -16.24 -24.40 -1.18
C ASN A 488 -15.58 -25.26 -2.27
N GLY A 489 -14.62 -26.12 -1.91
CA GLY A 489 -13.90 -26.99 -2.85
C GLY A 489 -12.47 -26.53 -3.16
N ALA A 490 -11.80 -27.28 -4.04
CA ALA A 490 -10.40 -27.04 -4.39
C ALA A 490 -10.22 -25.84 -5.33
N ASN A 491 -10.01 -24.66 -4.75
CA ASN A 491 -9.81 -23.36 -5.41
C ASN A 491 -8.47 -23.22 -6.19
N GLY A 492 -7.84 -24.33 -6.58
CA GLY A 492 -6.57 -24.37 -7.30
C GLY A 492 -5.89 -25.75 -7.25
N THR A 493 -4.67 -25.85 -7.78
CA THR A 493 -3.88 -27.09 -7.88
C THR A 493 -2.40 -26.87 -7.50
N ILE A 494 -1.64 -27.96 -7.31
CA ILE A 494 -0.21 -27.94 -6.95
C ILE A 494 0.60 -28.82 -7.93
N THR A 495 1.81 -28.38 -8.30
CA THR A 495 2.70 -29.01 -9.28
C THR A 495 4.15 -28.96 -8.80
N PRO A 496 4.96 -30.03 -8.89
CA PRO A 496 4.60 -31.38 -9.33
C PRO A 496 3.68 -32.11 -8.35
N LEU A 497 2.90 -33.07 -8.85
CA LEU A 497 2.11 -33.98 -8.02
C LEU A 497 3.03 -35.01 -7.32
N SER A 498 2.64 -35.45 -6.12
CA SER A 498 3.36 -36.41 -5.26
C SER A 498 4.03 -37.57 -6.01
N GLY A 499 5.33 -37.80 -5.77
CA GLY A 499 6.05 -38.88 -6.42
C GLY A 499 7.56 -38.94 -6.17
N VAL A 500 8.17 -40.02 -6.66
CA VAL A 500 9.63 -40.19 -6.64
C VAL A 500 10.26 -39.33 -7.74
N ILE A 501 10.65 -38.11 -7.37
CA ILE A 501 11.53 -37.27 -8.19
C ILE A 501 12.96 -37.78 -7.98
N SER A 502 13.63 -38.24 -9.03
CA SER A 502 14.96 -38.85 -8.94
C SER A 502 16.07 -37.80 -8.83
N THR A 503 16.15 -37.15 -7.69
CA THR A 503 17.12 -36.09 -7.35
C THR A 503 18.03 -36.51 -6.19
N PHE A 504 19.20 -35.87 -6.10
CA PHE A 504 20.20 -36.10 -5.07
C PHE A 504 19.82 -35.39 -3.75
N ILE A 505 20.29 -35.89 -2.60
CA ILE A 505 20.09 -35.19 -1.33
C ILE A 505 20.90 -33.88 -1.37
N GLY A 506 20.25 -32.75 -1.12
CA GLY A 506 20.78 -31.41 -1.34
C GLY A 506 20.36 -30.75 -2.66
N ASP A 507 19.71 -31.48 -3.58
CA ASP A 507 19.07 -30.86 -4.75
C ASP A 507 17.89 -29.98 -4.32
N VAL A 508 17.69 -28.90 -5.07
CA VAL A 508 16.61 -27.95 -4.89
C VAL A 508 15.55 -28.18 -5.97
N THR A 509 14.29 -28.24 -5.58
CA THR A 509 13.16 -28.34 -6.51
C THR A 509 12.17 -27.20 -6.32
N THR A 510 11.35 -26.97 -7.32
CA THR A 510 10.39 -25.87 -7.37
C THR A 510 8.97 -26.45 -7.35
N VAL A 511 8.14 -25.95 -6.44
CA VAL A 511 6.74 -26.34 -6.32
C VAL A 511 5.88 -25.13 -6.64
N THR A 512 5.03 -25.26 -7.66
CA THR A 512 4.17 -24.21 -8.19
C THR A 512 2.71 -24.54 -7.89
N ALA A 513 2.01 -23.60 -7.27
CA ALA A 513 0.57 -23.63 -7.15
C ALA A 513 -0.03 -22.93 -8.36
N ASN A 514 -1.11 -23.50 -8.90
CA ASN A 514 -1.88 -22.91 -9.97
C ASN A 514 -3.27 -22.63 -9.39
N PRO A 515 -3.53 -21.41 -8.88
CA PRO A 515 -4.87 -21.01 -8.45
C PRO A 515 -5.92 -21.21 -9.55
N ALA A 516 -7.18 -21.38 -9.16
CA ALA A 516 -8.28 -21.20 -10.08
C ALA A 516 -8.37 -19.72 -10.53
N ALA A 517 -9.06 -19.44 -11.64
CA ALA A 517 -9.25 -18.07 -12.10
C ALA A 517 -10.02 -17.25 -11.02
N GLY A 518 -9.51 -16.06 -10.68
CA GLY A 518 -10.05 -15.20 -9.63
C GLY A 518 -9.64 -15.59 -8.20
N TYR A 519 -8.57 -16.37 -8.04
CA TYR A 519 -7.97 -16.71 -6.75
C TYR A 519 -6.44 -16.51 -6.79
N HIS A 520 -5.86 -16.15 -5.65
CA HIS A 520 -4.42 -16.15 -5.38
C HIS A 520 -4.05 -17.20 -4.33
N VAL A 521 -2.77 -17.52 -4.21
CA VAL A 521 -2.27 -18.33 -3.08
C VAL A 521 -2.37 -17.52 -1.80
N ARG A 522 -3.14 -18.02 -0.83
CA ARG A 522 -3.24 -17.43 0.51
C ARG A 522 -2.03 -17.77 1.36
N MET A 523 -1.63 -19.04 1.36
CA MET A 523 -0.48 -19.53 2.13
C MET A 523 0.01 -20.90 1.66
N TRP A 524 1.28 -21.18 1.97
CA TRP A 524 1.94 -22.47 1.76
C TRP A 524 2.24 -23.14 3.11
N ASN A 525 2.30 -24.48 3.12
CA ASN A 525 2.51 -25.29 4.33
C ASN A 525 3.57 -26.38 4.04
N THR A 526 4.54 -26.62 4.92
CA THR A 526 5.57 -27.68 4.73
C THR A 526 5.92 -28.37 6.05
N SER A 527 6.31 -29.65 6.02
CA SER A 527 6.47 -30.47 7.24
C SER A 527 7.67 -30.16 8.13
N ASP A 528 8.66 -29.42 7.63
CA ASP A 528 9.99 -29.36 8.25
C ASP A 528 10.24 -28.08 9.07
N PHE A 529 9.22 -27.22 9.24
CA PHE A 529 9.28 -25.99 10.05
C PHE A 529 8.30 -25.99 11.23
N PRO A 530 8.68 -26.54 12.40
CA PRO A 530 7.97 -26.28 13.64
C PRO A 530 8.41 -24.91 14.22
N GLY A 531 7.59 -23.88 14.03
CA GLY A 531 7.72 -22.60 14.75
C GLY A 531 8.34 -21.43 13.99
N VAL A 532 8.10 -21.33 12.68
CA VAL A 532 8.28 -20.09 11.92
C VAL A 532 6.93 -19.72 11.33
N ASP A 533 6.42 -18.54 11.64
CA ASP A 533 5.37 -17.91 10.83
C ASP A 533 5.98 -17.66 9.45
N ILE A 534 5.64 -18.51 8.49
CA ILE A 534 5.98 -18.27 7.08
C ILE A 534 5.14 -17.07 6.67
N PRO A 535 5.73 -15.93 6.25
CA PRO A 535 4.95 -14.82 5.72
C PRO A 535 4.06 -15.31 4.57
N PRO A 536 2.94 -14.64 4.26
CA PRO A 536 2.19 -14.94 3.04
C PRO A 536 3.15 -14.80 1.85
N VAL A 537 3.61 -15.93 1.32
CA VAL A 537 4.59 -15.93 0.23
C VAL A 537 3.85 -15.42 -1.00
N THR A 538 4.07 -14.15 -1.33
CA THR A 538 3.53 -13.48 -2.53
C THR A 538 4.16 -14.11 -3.77
N GLY A 539 3.63 -15.27 -4.14
CA GLY A 539 4.18 -16.12 -5.16
C GLY A 539 3.39 -17.42 -5.32
N ASN A 540 2.97 -17.67 -6.56
CA ASN A 540 2.45 -18.96 -6.99
C ASN A 540 3.51 -20.09 -6.94
N THR A 541 4.68 -19.89 -6.34
CA THR A 541 5.80 -20.83 -6.38
C THR A 541 6.69 -20.70 -5.15
N ILE A 542 7.08 -21.84 -4.59
CA ILE A 542 8.08 -21.96 -3.53
C ILE A 542 9.22 -22.90 -3.93
N THR A 543 10.34 -22.77 -3.24
CA THR A 543 11.56 -23.53 -3.45
C THR A 543 11.78 -24.49 -2.28
N VAL A 544 12.00 -25.78 -2.57
CA VAL A 544 12.06 -26.86 -1.57
C VAL A 544 13.34 -27.67 -1.74
N THR A 545 14.17 -27.71 -0.71
CA THR A 545 15.44 -28.44 -0.69
C THR A 545 15.26 -29.85 -0.15
N MET A 546 15.77 -30.86 -0.86
CA MET A 546 15.66 -32.27 -0.48
C MET A 546 16.62 -32.62 0.68
N GLN A 547 16.17 -32.44 1.93
CA GLN A 547 17.03 -32.62 3.11
C GLN A 547 17.07 -34.05 3.69
N ALA A 548 16.05 -34.89 3.45
CA ALA A 548 15.96 -36.24 4.03
C ALA A 548 15.21 -37.24 3.13
N PHE A 549 14.96 -38.45 3.66
CA PHE A 549 14.14 -39.49 3.02
C PHE A 549 12.63 -39.15 3.13
N GLY A 550 12.19 -38.10 2.44
CA GLY A 550 10.78 -37.68 2.31
C GLY A 550 10.54 -36.26 2.82
N THR A 551 9.83 -35.44 2.04
CA THR A 551 9.51 -34.02 2.31
C THR A 551 8.07 -33.75 1.86
N TYR A 552 7.30 -32.95 2.61
CA TYR A 552 5.86 -32.70 2.39
C TYR A 552 5.53 -31.21 2.15
N VAL A 553 4.60 -30.92 1.24
CA VAL A 553 4.16 -29.56 0.87
C VAL A 553 2.63 -29.48 0.68
N GLY A 554 1.98 -28.42 1.19
CA GLY A 554 0.56 -28.09 0.98
C GLY A 554 0.34 -26.62 0.60
N VAL A 555 -0.82 -26.29 0.04
CA VAL A 555 -1.21 -24.91 -0.33
C VAL A 555 -2.69 -24.61 -0.08
N GLU A 556 -3.00 -23.36 0.25
CA GLU A 556 -4.36 -22.80 0.41
C GLU A 556 -4.53 -21.56 -0.50
N PHE A 557 -5.76 -21.31 -0.98
CA PHE A 557 -6.07 -20.22 -1.91
C PHE A 557 -7.15 -19.27 -1.34
N ALA A 558 -7.04 -17.98 -1.63
CA ALA A 558 -8.01 -16.94 -1.29
C ALA A 558 -8.48 -16.23 -2.58
N ARG A 559 -9.66 -15.60 -2.52
CA ARG A 559 -10.31 -15.00 -3.70
C ARG A 559 -9.76 -13.61 -3.98
N ASP A 560 -9.60 -13.28 -5.26
CA ASP A 560 -9.23 -11.93 -5.70
C ASP A 560 -10.45 -11.01 -5.64
N SER A 561 -10.27 -9.79 -5.13
CA SER A 561 -11.26 -8.70 -5.26
C SER A 561 -11.49 -8.39 -6.74
N LEU A 562 -12.74 -8.19 -7.16
CA LEU A 562 -13.03 -7.84 -8.55
C LEU A 562 -12.41 -6.47 -8.90
N PRO A 563 -11.79 -6.32 -10.09
CA PRO A 563 -11.35 -5.02 -10.57
C PRO A 563 -12.53 -4.04 -10.65
N THR A 564 -12.29 -2.79 -10.25
CA THR A 564 -13.30 -1.72 -10.22
C THR A 564 -14.09 -1.62 -11.53
N GLY A 565 -15.42 -1.60 -11.45
CA GLY A 565 -16.31 -1.49 -12.60
C GLY A 565 -16.57 -2.77 -13.39
N THR A 566 -16.13 -3.95 -12.91
CA THR A 566 -16.48 -5.25 -13.51
C THR A 566 -17.82 -5.80 -13.00
N ILE A 567 -18.39 -6.77 -13.72
CA ILE A 567 -19.64 -7.48 -13.36
C ILE A 567 -19.49 -8.95 -13.77
N GLU A 568 -19.95 -9.87 -12.93
CA GLU A 568 -19.94 -11.31 -13.17
C GLU A 568 -21.33 -11.95 -12.99
N ILE A 569 -21.54 -13.09 -13.65
CA ILE A 569 -22.70 -13.97 -13.44
C ILE A 569 -22.20 -15.27 -12.83
N ARG A 570 -22.82 -15.67 -11.72
CA ARG A 570 -22.43 -16.86 -10.93
C ARG A 570 -23.62 -17.74 -10.63
N ASP A 571 -23.34 -18.99 -10.26
CA ASP A 571 -24.28 -19.79 -9.48
C ASP A 571 -24.17 -19.44 -7.99
N ARG A 572 -25.26 -18.96 -7.38
CA ARG A 572 -25.30 -18.44 -5.99
C ARG A 572 -24.86 -19.49 -4.95
N ASN A 573 -25.04 -20.79 -5.22
CA ASN A 573 -24.78 -21.86 -4.24
C ASN A 573 -23.36 -22.44 -4.30
N SER A 574 -22.75 -22.50 -5.49
CA SER A 574 -21.37 -22.99 -5.66
C SER A 574 -20.34 -21.87 -5.79
N GLY A 575 -20.76 -20.62 -5.99
CA GLY A 575 -19.89 -19.48 -6.28
C GLY A 575 -19.18 -19.57 -7.64
N ALA A 576 -19.50 -20.57 -8.45
CA ALA A 576 -18.85 -20.80 -9.74
C ALA A 576 -19.27 -19.74 -10.76
N VAL A 577 -18.28 -19.09 -11.38
CA VAL A 577 -18.50 -18.11 -12.45
C VAL A 577 -18.99 -18.82 -13.71
N THR A 578 -20.22 -18.53 -14.13
CA THR A 578 -20.82 -19.06 -15.36
C THR A 578 -20.54 -18.13 -16.55
N GLN A 579 -20.33 -16.83 -16.31
CA GLN A 579 -19.92 -15.86 -17.33
C GLN A 579 -19.08 -14.71 -16.72
N ALA A 580 -17.92 -14.45 -17.33
CA ALA A 580 -16.97 -13.42 -16.90
C ALA A 580 -16.83 -12.27 -17.94
N ALA A 581 -16.29 -11.14 -17.47
CA ALA A 581 -16.48 -9.82 -18.07
C ALA A 581 -15.94 -9.60 -19.50
N SER A 582 -16.78 -8.94 -20.30
CA SER A 582 -16.38 -7.75 -21.06
C SER A 582 -17.23 -6.58 -20.55
N ALA A 583 -17.01 -5.33 -20.97
CA ALA A 583 -17.74 -4.18 -20.44
C ALA A 583 -19.26 -4.23 -20.73
N ILE A 584 -19.99 -4.88 -19.84
CA ILE A 584 -21.44 -5.06 -19.82
C ILE A 584 -22.03 -4.15 -18.74
N THR A 585 -23.22 -3.61 -18.99
CA THR A 585 -23.97 -2.86 -17.96
C THR A 585 -24.73 -3.85 -17.07
N ILE A 586 -25.19 -3.42 -15.89
CA ILE A 586 -25.90 -4.30 -14.94
C ILE A 586 -27.11 -4.97 -15.62
N GLN A 587 -27.91 -4.21 -16.40
CA GLN A 587 -29.03 -4.78 -17.16
C GLN A 587 -28.59 -5.79 -18.23
N ALA A 588 -27.39 -5.63 -18.81
CA ALA A 588 -26.88 -6.59 -19.79
C ALA A 588 -26.49 -7.92 -19.13
N ALA A 589 -25.96 -7.89 -17.90
CA ALA A 589 -25.72 -9.09 -17.09
C ALA A 589 -27.04 -9.77 -16.69
N ILE A 590 -28.03 -9.01 -16.19
CA ILE A 590 -29.39 -9.50 -15.89
C ILE A 590 -30.01 -10.17 -17.13
N ASN A 591 -29.97 -9.51 -18.29
CA ASN A 591 -30.49 -10.05 -19.56
C ASN A 591 -29.78 -11.35 -19.99
N ALA A 592 -28.48 -11.48 -19.72
CA ALA A 592 -27.71 -12.69 -20.03
C ALA A 592 -28.06 -13.85 -19.10
N ALA A 593 -28.22 -13.60 -17.79
CA ALA A 593 -28.70 -14.59 -16.82
C ALA A 593 -30.12 -15.09 -17.16
N ILE A 594 -31.04 -14.17 -17.51
CA ILE A 594 -32.40 -14.51 -17.97
C ILE A 594 -32.37 -15.38 -19.24
N ALA A 595 -31.37 -15.22 -20.11
CA ALA A 595 -31.22 -16.01 -21.33
C ALA A 595 -30.61 -17.40 -21.10
N ASP A 596 -29.91 -17.62 -19.97
CA ASP A 596 -29.16 -18.85 -19.67
C ASP A 596 -29.92 -19.84 -18.76
N THR A 597 -31.22 -20.01 -19.00
CA THR A 597 -32.09 -20.93 -18.23
C THR A 597 -31.76 -22.42 -18.42
N ALA A 598 -30.63 -22.76 -19.05
CA ALA A 598 -30.15 -24.12 -19.25
C ALA A 598 -29.14 -24.55 -18.18
N ASN A 599 -28.47 -23.59 -17.53
CA ASN A 599 -27.49 -23.84 -16.46
C ASN A 599 -28.10 -23.75 -15.05
N PHE A 600 -29.30 -23.17 -14.91
CA PHE A 600 -30.02 -23.02 -13.65
C PHE A 600 -31.26 -23.94 -13.62
N ASP A 601 -31.42 -24.73 -12.55
CA ASP A 601 -32.56 -25.63 -12.37
C ASP A 601 -33.67 -25.08 -11.45
N PHE A 602 -33.41 -23.94 -10.80
CA PHE A 602 -34.30 -23.22 -9.89
C PHE A 602 -34.80 -24.04 -8.69
N VAL A 603 -34.12 -25.14 -8.35
CA VAL A 603 -34.36 -25.99 -7.18
C VAL A 603 -33.08 -26.14 -6.35
N ASN A 604 -31.93 -26.20 -7.01
CA ASN A 604 -30.59 -26.33 -6.45
C ASN A 604 -29.63 -25.25 -7.01
N THR A 605 -29.93 -24.61 -8.14
CA THR A 605 -29.10 -23.55 -8.76
C THR A 605 -29.94 -22.37 -9.27
N PHE A 606 -29.48 -21.15 -8.96
CA PHE A 606 -30.05 -19.86 -9.41
C PHE A 606 -28.91 -18.82 -9.60
N PRO A 607 -29.10 -17.83 -10.49
CA PRO A 607 -28.05 -16.86 -10.76
C PRO A 607 -27.89 -15.78 -9.69
N GLU A 608 -26.64 -15.39 -9.49
CA GLU A 608 -26.24 -14.16 -8.79
C GLU A 608 -25.48 -13.25 -9.77
N ILE A 609 -25.84 -11.97 -9.81
CA ILE A 609 -25.14 -10.90 -10.52
C ILE A 609 -24.26 -10.17 -9.51
N VAL A 610 -22.94 -10.41 -9.55
CA VAL A 610 -21.99 -9.76 -8.64
C VAL A 610 -21.39 -8.55 -9.33
N VAL A 611 -21.59 -7.38 -8.73
CA VAL A 611 -21.15 -6.08 -9.23
C VAL A 611 -19.95 -5.63 -8.40
N ALA A 612 -18.82 -5.34 -9.06
CA ALA A 612 -17.61 -4.89 -8.40
C ALA A 612 -17.79 -3.47 -7.80
N PRO A 613 -16.89 -3.03 -6.90
CA PRO A 613 -16.81 -1.63 -6.51
C PRO A 613 -16.75 -0.69 -7.72
N GLY A 614 -17.42 0.46 -7.68
CA GLY A 614 -17.39 1.44 -8.76
C GLY A 614 -18.62 2.33 -8.85
N LEU A 615 -18.56 3.28 -9.79
CA LEU A 615 -19.63 4.20 -10.14
C LEU A 615 -20.29 3.77 -11.46
N TYR A 616 -21.52 3.30 -11.38
CA TYR A 616 -22.30 2.76 -12.48
C TYR A 616 -23.29 3.82 -12.99
N GLN A 617 -23.04 4.28 -14.22
CA GLN A 617 -23.77 5.39 -14.86
C GLN A 617 -24.28 5.02 -16.26
N GLY A 618 -25.23 5.81 -16.77
CA GLY A 618 -25.70 5.73 -18.15
C GLY A 618 -26.74 4.61 -18.43
N PRO A 619 -27.20 4.51 -19.70
CA PRO A 619 -28.24 3.55 -20.09
C PRO A 619 -27.84 2.11 -19.80
N GLY A 620 -28.73 1.35 -19.14
CA GLY A 620 -28.50 -0.05 -18.78
C GLY A 620 -27.80 -0.27 -17.42
N ASN A 621 -27.43 0.81 -16.72
CA ASN A 621 -27.05 0.80 -15.30
C ASN A 621 -28.13 1.47 -14.41
N ARG A 622 -29.26 1.83 -15.01
CA ARG A 622 -30.46 2.39 -14.38
C ARG A 622 -31.69 1.81 -15.08
N ASP A 623 -32.85 1.98 -14.46
CA ASP A 623 -34.11 1.35 -14.82
C ASP A 623 -33.96 -0.19 -14.91
N LEU A 624 -33.23 -0.75 -13.95
CA LEU A 624 -32.82 -2.15 -13.90
C LEU A 624 -34.02 -3.06 -13.60
N ASP A 625 -34.34 -3.96 -14.52
CA ASP A 625 -35.53 -4.80 -14.47
C ASP A 625 -35.17 -6.29 -14.59
N LEU A 626 -35.50 -7.03 -13.54
CA LEU A 626 -35.32 -8.47 -13.40
C LEU A 626 -36.43 -9.26 -14.10
N ARG A 627 -37.54 -8.61 -14.49
CA ARG A 627 -38.64 -9.18 -15.28
C ARG A 627 -39.21 -10.45 -14.65
N GLY A 628 -39.46 -10.39 -13.34
CA GLY A 628 -39.98 -11.50 -12.53
C GLY A 628 -39.08 -12.72 -12.43
N PHE A 629 -37.82 -12.64 -12.86
CA PHE A 629 -36.87 -13.76 -12.84
C PHE A 629 -36.19 -13.88 -11.47
N PRO A 630 -36.13 -15.07 -10.83
CA PRO A 630 -35.47 -15.25 -9.54
C PRO A 630 -33.94 -15.14 -9.71
N MET A 631 -33.36 -14.11 -9.11
CA MET A 631 -31.91 -13.86 -9.11
C MET A 631 -31.52 -12.90 -7.98
N ASP A 632 -30.25 -12.94 -7.59
CA ASP A 632 -29.66 -11.91 -6.73
C ASP A 632 -28.87 -10.90 -7.55
N VAL A 633 -28.83 -9.66 -7.09
CA VAL A 633 -27.93 -8.61 -7.56
C VAL A 633 -27.21 -8.06 -6.34
N THR A 634 -25.89 -8.21 -6.29
CA THR A 634 -25.07 -7.98 -5.09
C THR A 634 -23.89 -7.05 -5.40
N GLY A 635 -23.71 -5.97 -4.64
CA GLY A 635 -22.50 -5.14 -4.65
C GLY A 635 -21.40 -5.77 -3.78
N GLU A 636 -20.26 -6.12 -4.39
CA GLU A 636 -19.26 -7.01 -3.77
C GLU A 636 -18.68 -6.50 -2.45
N LEU A 637 -18.47 -5.18 -2.32
CA LEU A 637 -17.95 -4.55 -1.10
C LEU A 637 -18.98 -3.62 -0.44
N GLY A 638 -20.27 -3.90 -0.61
CA GLY A 638 -21.36 -3.15 0.02
C GLY A 638 -21.63 -1.76 -0.60
N PRO A 639 -22.56 -1.01 0.02
CA PRO A 639 -23.15 0.18 -0.59
C PRO A 639 -22.20 1.37 -0.65
N ASP A 640 -21.26 1.50 0.29
CA ASP A 640 -20.30 2.61 0.35
C ASP A 640 -19.38 2.67 -0.89
N LEU A 641 -19.15 1.53 -1.54
CA LEU A 641 -18.22 1.39 -2.67
C LEU A 641 -18.91 1.00 -3.99
N THR A 642 -20.19 0.63 -3.97
CA THR A 642 -20.94 0.18 -5.16
C THR A 642 -22.10 1.14 -5.44
N ILE A 643 -21.88 2.11 -6.33
CA ILE A 643 -22.77 3.27 -6.52
C ILE A 643 -23.46 3.19 -7.89
N ILE A 644 -24.78 3.14 -7.90
CA ILE A 644 -25.63 3.38 -9.07
C ILE A 644 -26.02 4.86 -9.09
N ASP A 645 -25.53 5.60 -10.07
CA ASP A 645 -25.93 6.99 -10.31
C ASP A 645 -26.83 7.05 -11.54
N CYS A 646 -28.10 7.34 -11.32
CA CYS A 646 -29.12 7.44 -12.36
C CYS A 646 -28.97 8.72 -13.21
N GLN A 647 -28.14 9.69 -12.79
CA GLN A 647 -27.82 10.92 -13.51
C GLN A 647 -29.03 11.82 -13.80
N THR A 648 -29.92 12.00 -12.82
CA THR A 648 -31.18 12.77 -12.94
C THR A 648 -32.11 12.25 -14.04
N ALA A 649 -32.16 10.92 -14.22
CA ALA A 649 -33.06 10.27 -15.17
C ALA A 649 -33.42 8.84 -14.75
N GLY A 650 -34.71 8.49 -14.78
CA GLY A 650 -35.17 7.14 -14.45
C GLY A 650 -34.97 6.81 -12.97
N ARG A 651 -34.88 5.54 -12.62
CA ARG A 651 -34.64 5.06 -11.25
C ARG A 651 -33.53 4.00 -11.22
N GLY A 652 -33.16 3.49 -10.05
CA GLY A 652 -32.21 2.39 -9.92
C GLY A 652 -32.79 1.08 -10.46
N PHE A 653 -33.83 0.58 -9.79
CA PHE A 653 -34.52 -0.67 -10.14
C PHE A 653 -36.02 -0.46 -10.44
N VAL A 654 -36.55 -1.25 -11.37
CA VAL A 654 -37.98 -1.37 -11.68
C VAL A 654 -38.33 -2.85 -11.63
N PHE A 655 -39.32 -3.21 -10.81
CA PHE A 655 -39.85 -4.57 -10.77
C PHE A 655 -41.19 -4.59 -11.52
N SER A 656 -41.15 -5.07 -12.76
CA SER A 656 -42.30 -5.14 -13.67
C SER A 656 -42.74 -6.57 -13.99
N ASP A 657 -43.97 -6.74 -14.49
CA ASP A 657 -44.47 -8.05 -14.94
C ASP A 657 -43.59 -8.65 -16.05
N GLY A 658 -42.94 -9.76 -15.71
CA GLY A 658 -42.28 -10.63 -16.67
C GLY A 658 -42.95 -12.00 -16.70
N SER A 659 -43.09 -12.54 -17.92
CA SER A 659 -43.82 -13.77 -18.23
C SER A 659 -43.17 -15.08 -17.71
N PHE A 660 -42.37 -15.04 -16.65
CA PHE A 660 -41.64 -16.19 -16.09
C PHE A 660 -42.53 -17.05 -15.19
N ASN A 661 -43.49 -17.75 -15.81
CA ASN A 661 -44.50 -18.51 -15.10
C ASN A 661 -44.14 -20.01 -15.01
N ASN A 662 -43.24 -20.35 -14.08
CA ASN A 662 -42.76 -21.73 -13.84
C ASN A 662 -43.38 -22.40 -12.58
N GLY A 663 -44.29 -21.73 -11.87
CA GLY A 663 -44.96 -22.29 -10.68
C GLY A 663 -44.10 -22.40 -9.42
N ILE A 664 -42.94 -21.73 -9.41
CA ILE A 664 -42.10 -21.48 -8.23
C ILE A 664 -42.20 -19.98 -7.95
N SER A 665 -42.28 -19.60 -6.67
CA SER A 665 -42.21 -18.19 -6.26
C SER A 665 -40.89 -17.57 -6.74
N PRO A 666 -40.91 -16.39 -7.38
CA PRO A 666 -39.66 -15.68 -7.62
C PRO A 666 -39.11 -15.14 -6.30
N GLU A 667 -37.98 -15.69 -5.87
CA GLU A 667 -37.12 -15.14 -4.82
C GLU A 667 -36.03 -14.28 -5.47
N TRP A 668 -35.91 -13.03 -5.06
CA TRP A 668 -34.86 -12.11 -5.51
C TRP A 668 -34.35 -11.27 -4.34
N LYS A 669 -33.08 -10.88 -4.40
CA LYS A 669 -32.43 -10.02 -3.42
C LYS A 669 -31.62 -8.93 -4.12
N ILE A 670 -31.77 -7.69 -3.66
CA ILE A 670 -30.90 -6.57 -4.01
C ILE A 670 -30.09 -6.22 -2.76
N GLU A 671 -28.76 -6.32 -2.85
CA GLU A 671 -27.86 -6.16 -1.69
C GLU A 671 -26.66 -5.27 -2.03
N GLY A 672 -26.28 -4.38 -1.11
CA GLY A 672 -24.99 -3.71 -1.15
C GLY A 672 -24.87 -2.56 -2.16
N PHE A 673 -25.93 -1.78 -2.40
CA PHE A 673 -25.90 -0.66 -3.37
C PHE A 673 -26.25 0.70 -2.77
N THR A 674 -25.48 1.73 -3.15
CA THR A 674 -25.91 3.13 -3.07
C THR A 674 -26.60 3.53 -4.38
N ILE A 675 -27.85 4.00 -4.33
CA ILE A 675 -28.62 4.48 -5.49
C ILE A 675 -28.90 5.98 -5.36
N ILE A 676 -28.39 6.76 -6.31
CA ILE A 676 -28.45 8.23 -6.28
C ILE A 676 -28.95 8.87 -7.57
N ASN A 677 -29.50 10.09 -7.41
CA ASN A 677 -29.95 10.97 -8.49
C ASN A 677 -30.99 10.33 -9.43
N GLY A 678 -31.78 9.37 -8.96
CA GLY A 678 -32.98 8.92 -9.65
C GLY A 678 -33.98 10.07 -9.77
N HIS A 679 -34.67 10.17 -10.91
CA HIS A 679 -35.55 11.28 -11.22
C HIS A 679 -36.63 10.85 -12.22
N VAL A 680 -37.88 10.76 -11.76
CA VAL A 680 -39.04 10.40 -12.59
C VAL A 680 -40.07 11.55 -12.65
N GLU A 681 -40.39 11.98 -13.88
CA GLU A 681 -41.22 13.16 -14.17
C GLU A 681 -42.39 12.88 -15.14
N ALA A 682 -43.55 13.42 -14.76
CA ALA A 682 -44.88 13.27 -15.36
C ALA A 682 -44.93 13.29 -16.91
N SER A 683 -44.67 12.14 -17.52
CA SER A 683 -44.71 11.96 -18.98
C SER A 683 -45.35 10.65 -19.45
N SER A 684 -45.51 9.67 -18.56
CA SER A 684 -46.14 8.37 -18.87
C SER A 684 -47.21 7.90 -17.88
N GLY A 685 -47.25 8.45 -16.66
CA GLY A 685 -48.17 8.02 -15.60
C GLY A 685 -47.59 6.85 -14.77
N PHE A 686 -47.91 6.85 -13.47
CA PHE A 686 -47.26 6.04 -12.44
C PHE A 686 -45.80 6.45 -12.20
N ASP A 687 -45.56 7.75 -12.00
CA ASP A 687 -44.24 8.34 -11.77
C ASP A 687 -43.87 8.31 -10.27
N TYR A 688 -43.98 7.11 -9.69
CA TYR A 688 -43.61 6.75 -8.31
C TYR A 688 -42.21 6.15 -8.22
N GLY A 689 -41.61 6.14 -7.02
CA GLY A 689 -40.39 5.38 -6.71
C GLY A 689 -39.15 5.96 -7.38
N GLY A 690 -38.53 6.97 -6.77
CA GLY A 690 -37.39 7.69 -7.36
C GLY A 690 -36.13 6.81 -7.53
N ALA A 691 -35.92 5.84 -6.63
CA ALA A 691 -34.80 4.89 -6.67
C ALA A 691 -35.26 3.46 -6.99
N ILE A 692 -36.37 3.00 -6.41
CA ILE A 692 -36.96 1.68 -6.67
C ILE A 692 -38.48 1.81 -6.84
N LEU A 693 -39.03 1.16 -7.87
CA LEU A 693 -40.47 0.97 -8.05
C LEU A 693 -40.82 -0.52 -8.13
N PHE A 694 -41.76 -0.95 -7.29
CA PHE A 694 -42.54 -2.18 -7.48
C PHE A 694 -43.89 -1.77 -8.08
N ASP A 695 -44.18 -2.16 -9.33
CA ASP A 695 -45.26 -1.55 -10.11
C ASP A 695 -46.68 -2.09 -9.85
N GLY A 696 -46.79 -3.19 -9.10
CA GLY A 696 -48.07 -3.76 -8.66
C GLY A 696 -48.96 -4.36 -9.74
N THR A 697 -48.46 -4.56 -10.97
CA THR A 697 -49.25 -5.14 -12.07
C THR A 697 -49.51 -6.66 -11.96
N THR A 698 -49.12 -7.26 -10.83
CA THR A 698 -49.05 -8.70 -10.53
C THR A 698 -50.42 -9.35 -10.28
N SER A 699 -51.13 -9.70 -11.35
CA SER A 699 -52.41 -10.44 -11.25
C SER A 699 -52.29 -11.96 -11.05
N HIS A 700 -51.08 -12.52 -10.83
CA HIS A 700 -50.83 -13.96 -11.01
C HIS A 700 -49.85 -14.67 -10.05
N PHE A 701 -49.24 -14.02 -9.05
CA PHE A 701 -48.27 -14.67 -8.16
C PHE A 701 -48.67 -14.54 -6.68
N GLU A 702 -49.17 -15.64 -6.11
CA GLU A 702 -49.69 -15.68 -4.73
C GLU A 702 -48.59 -15.68 -3.63
N PHE A 703 -47.30 -15.77 -3.98
CA PHE A 703 -46.24 -16.18 -3.05
C PHE A 703 -44.83 -15.59 -3.28
N SER A 704 -44.63 -14.46 -3.97
CA SER A 704 -43.27 -13.87 -4.15
C SER A 704 -42.71 -13.28 -2.86
N MET A 705 -41.46 -13.60 -2.53
CA MET A 705 -40.70 -12.98 -1.43
C MET A 705 -39.47 -12.27 -2.04
N GLY A 706 -39.33 -10.98 -1.77
CA GLY A 706 -38.27 -10.16 -2.34
C GLY A 706 -37.61 -9.27 -1.30
N GLU A 707 -36.29 -9.23 -1.28
CA GLU A 707 -35.51 -8.55 -0.24
C GLU A 707 -34.66 -7.41 -0.82
N VAL A 708 -34.69 -6.26 -0.16
CA VAL A 708 -33.80 -5.11 -0.38
C VAL A 708 -33.05 -4.89 0.93
N VAL A 709 -31.74 -5.13 0.92
CA VAL A 709 -30.89 -5.19 2.11
C VAL A 709 -29.59 -4.41 1.92
N ASP A 710 -29.07 -3.80 2.99
CA ASP A 710 -27.79 -3.08 3.00
C ASP A 710 -27.64 -2.09 1.82
N CYS A 711 -28.67 -1.25 1.64
CA CYS A 711 -28.74 -0.29 0.53
C CYS A 711 -28.94 1.15 1.01
N ILE A 712 -28.32 2.10 0.31
CA ILE A 712 -28.42 3.53 0.58
C ILE A 712 -29.17 4.20 -0.58
N PHE A 713 -30.20 4.99 -0.27
CA PHE A 713 -31.01 5.70 -1.26
C PHE A 713 -30.92 7.20 -0.99
N GLN A 714 -30.22 7.94 -1.85
CA GLN A 714 -29.95 9.37 -1.62
C GLN A 714 -30.20 10.29 -2.83
N ASN A 715 -30.79 11.46 -2.59
CA ASN A 715 -31.01 12.51 -3.59
C ASN A 715 -31.88 12.06 -4.79
N ASN A 716 -32.79 11.10 -4.58
CA ASN A 716 -33.73 10.63 -5.60
C ASN A 716 -35.03 11.44 -5.58
N PHE A 717 -35.72 11.48 -6.71
CA PHE A 717 -36.92 12.28 -6.93
C PHE A 717 -38.04 11.51 -7.64
N ALA A 718 -39.26 11.62 -7.10
CA ALA A 718 -40.49 11.10 -7.72
C ALA A 718 -41.56 12.20 -7.88
N THR A 719 -42.49 12.03 -8.82
CA THR A 719 -43.56 13.00 -9.04
C THR A 719 -44.85 12.64 -8.30
N ASP A 720 -45.22 11.36 -8.28
CA ASP A 720 -46.51 10.92 -7.74
C ASP A 720 -46.41 10.39 -6.30
N GLY A 721 -45.25 9.85 -5.89
CA GLY A 721 -45.02 9.39 -4.51
C GLY A 721 -43.78 8.49 -4.37
N GLY A 722 -43.29 8.32 -3.14
CA GLY A 722 -42.17 7.43 -2.84
C GLY A 722 -40.85 7.97 -3.37
N GLY A 723 -40.35 9.06 -2.76
CA GLY A 723 -39.14 9.75 -3.24
C GLY A 723 -37.92 8.84 -3.38
N ALA A 724 -37.80 7.79 -2.56
CA ALA A 724 -36.88 6.67 -2.79
C ALA A 724 -37.60 5.41 -3.29
N ILE A 725 -38.53 4.86 -2.51
CA ILE A 725 -39.13 3.54 -2.79
C ILE A 725 -40.64 3.66 -2.91
N ALA A 726 -41.23 3.01 -3.90
CA ALA A 726 -42.68 2.84 -4.00
C ALA A 726 -43.07 1.37 -4.14
N CYS A 727 -43.92 0.90 -3.22
CA CYS A 727 -44.49 -0.45 -3.18
C CYS A 727 -45.96 -0.40 -3.59
N LEU A 728 -46.24 -0.67 -4.87
CA LEU A 728 -47.61 -0.81 -5.39
C LEU A 728 -47.94 -2.31 -5.48
N SER A 729 -49.17 -2.72 -5.15
CA SER A 729 -49.67 -4.07 -5.41
C SER A 729 -51.18 -4.06 -5.72
N ILE A 730 -51.73 -5.23 -6.04
CA ILE A 730 -53.16 -5.54 -6.02
C ILE A 730 -53.40 -6.79 -5.16
N ASP A 731 -52.88 -6.78 -3.93
CA ASP A 731 -53.05 -7.92 -3.02
C ASP A 731 -54.53 -8.19 -2.77
N TYR A 732 -54.95 -9.45 -2.94
CA TYR A 732 -56.24 -9.92 -2.43
C TYR A 732 -56.11 -10.11 -0.90
N PRO A 733 -56.93 -9.43 -0.10
CA PRO A 733 -56.76 -9.31 1.35
C PRO A 733 -57.41 -10.44 2.15
N VAL A 734 -57.17 -10.41 3.46
CA VAL A 734 -57.68 -11.36 4.46
C VAL A 734 -59.14 -11.06 4.83
N ASP A 735 -60.00 -12.08 4.82
CA ASP A 735 -61.46 -11.98 5.02
C ASP A 735 -61.91 -11.73 6.49
N ASP A 736 -61.01 -11.57 7.47
CA ASP A 736 -61.36 -11.36 8.89
C ASP A 736 -60.34 -10.48 9.66
N PRO A 737 -60.71 -9.27 10.12
CA PRO A 737 -59.86 -8.43 10.97
C PRO A 737 -59.78 -8.88 12.44
N ASN A 738 -60.43 -9.97 12.86
CA ASN A 738 -60.49 -10.42 14.26
C ASN A 738 -59.59 -11.63 14.60
N GLU A 739 -58.74 -12.12 13.69
CA GLU A 739 -57.74 -13.16 14.04
C GLU A 739 -56.55 -12.56 14.82
N VAL A 740 -56.81 -12.34 16.11
CA VAL A 740 -55.86 -11.91 17.16
C VAL A 740 -54.48 -12.56 16.99
N HIS A 741 -53.41 -11.74 17.03
CA HIS A 741 -51.96 -12.01 16.97
C HIS A 741 -51.42 -13.15 17.88
N THR A 742 -51.94 -14.37 17.71
CA THR A 742 -51.52 -15.58 18.42
C THR A 742 -51.15 -16.73 17.48
N VAL A 743 -51.31 -16.54 16.15
CA VAL A 743 -50.97 -17.52 15.10
C VAL A 743 -50.37 -16.83 13.85
N LEU A 744 -49.39 -15.92 14.03
CA LEU A 744 -48.59 -15.37 12.93
C LEU A 744 -47.50 -16.37 12.47
N ILE A 745 -47.87 -17.58 12.00
CA ILE A 745 -46.89 -18.61 11.61
C ILE A 745 -47.26 -19.54 10.43
N ASP A 746 -48.44 -19.46 9.80
CA ASP A 746 -48.89 -20.57 8.91
C ASP A 746 -49.57 -20.21 7.57
N LEU A 747 -49.49 -18.96 7.09
CA LEU A 747 -49.81 -18.63 5.69
C LEU A 747 -48.80 -17.61 5.10
N PRO A 748 -48.20 -17.86 3.93
CA PRO A 748 -47.27 -16.92 3.31
C PRO A 748 -48.06 -15.79 2.63
N ARG A 749 -47.96 -14.58 3.18
CA ARG A 749 -48.36 -13.34 2.49
C ARG A 749 -47.24 -12.95 1.52
N PRO A 750 -47.52 -12.57 0.26
CA PRO A 750 -46.50 -11.98 -0.60
C PRO A 750 -45.99 -10.70 0.08
N THR A 751 -44.71 -10.65 0.43
CA THR A 751 -44.13 -9.56 1.23
C THR A 751 -42.80 -9.12 0.65
N ILE A 752 -42.72 -7.84 0.31
CA ILE A 752 -41.46 -7.15 0.04
C ILE A 752 -40.84 -6.83 1.39
N ARG A 753 -39.56 -7.16 1.57
CA ARG A 753 -38.77 -6.84 2.76
C ARG A 753 -37.76 -5.77 2.41
N ILE A 754 -37.75 -4.69 3.18
CA ILE A 754 -36.78 -3.60 3.09
C ILE A 754 -36.09 -3.55 4.44
N HIS A 755 -34.81 -3.93 4.52
CA HIS A 755 -34.12 -3.95 5.81
C HIS A 755 -32.66 -3.52 5.77
N ASP A 756 -32.16 -3.06 6.92
CA ASP A 756 -30.79 -2.55 7.09
C ASP A 756 -30.42 -1.46 6.06
N CYS A 757 -31.41 -0.68 5.63
CA CYS A 757 -31.29 0.33 4.58
C CYS A 757 -31.21 1.76 5.13
N LYS A 758 -30.70 2.70 4.33
CA LYS A 758 -30.64 4.13 4.66
C LYS A 758 -31.26 4.98 3.55
N ILE A 759 -32.40 5.62 3.83
CA ILE A 759 -33.13 6.50 2.92
C ILE A 759 -32.94 7.95 3.38
N SER A 760 -32.29 8.80 2.58
CA SER A 760 -32.12 10.22 2.96
C SER A 760 -32.07 11.23 1.82
N ASN A 761 -32.47 12.48 2.06
CA ASN A 761 -32.41 13.59 1.08
C ASN A 761 -33.22 13.34 -0.21
N ASN A 762 -34.12 12.36 -0.22
CA ASN A 762 -35.03 12.08 -1.32
C ASN A 762 -36.25 13.02 -1.25
N THR A 763 -36.83 13.31 -2.41
CA THR A 763 -37.90 14.29 -2.55
C THR A 763 -39.05 13.73 -3.39
N THR A 764 -40.28 14.09 -3.08
CA THR A 764 -41.42 13.83 -3.97
C THR A 764 -42.32 15.07 -4.11
N ASN A 765 -42.98 15.21 -5.27
CA ASN A 765 -44.10 16.15 -5.40
C ASN A 765 -45.39 15.60 -4.76
N GLY A 766 -45.57 14.28 -4.70
CA GLY A 766 -46.73 13.63 -4.11
C GLY A 766 -46.57 13.37 -2.61
N ASP A 767 -47.01 12.20 -2.18
CA ASP A 767 -46.97 11.75 -0.79
C ASP A 767 -45.85 10.69 -0.58
N GLY A 768 -45.36 10.49 0.65
CA GLY A 768 -44.30 9.52 0.93
C GLY A 768 -42.92 10.00 0.45
N GLY A 769 -42.26 10.90 1.21
CA GLY A 769 -40.95 11.45 0.84
C GLY A 769 -39.84 10.40 0.77
N GLY A 770 -39.92 9.36 1.61
CA GLY A 770 -39.02 8.20 1.58
C GLY A 770 -39.68 7.01 0.90
N ILE A 771 -40.67 6.43 1.59
CA ILE A 771 -41.39 5.23 1.14
C ILE A 771 -42.88 5.57 0.91
N TYR A 772 -43.44 5.05 -0.18
CA TYR A 772 -44.87 5.09 -0.49
C TYR A 772 -45.40 3.67 -0.66
N THR A 773 -46.54 3.34 -0.05
CA THR A 773 -47.22 2.05 -0.26
C THR A 773 -48.68 2.26 -0.66
N ASP A 774 -49.16 1.44 -1.61
CA ASP A 774 -50.57 1.40 -2.01
C ASP A 774 -50.98 -0.06 -2.26
N LEU A 775 -52.04 -0.51 -1.57
CA LEU A 775 -52.56 -1.89 -1.63
C LEU A 775 -51.47 -2.97 -1.38
N SER A 776 -50.43 -2.60 -0.64
CA SER A 776 -49.25 -3.43 -0.35
C SER A 776 -48.93 -3.38 1.13
N SER A 777 -48.42 -4.48 1.68
CA SER A 777 -48.07 -4.63 3.11
C SER A 777 -46.60 -5.03 3.28
N PRO A 778 -45.63 -4.18 2.89
CA PRO A 778 -44.20 -4.50 3.04
C PRO A 778 -43.78 -4.60 4.51
N VAL A 779 -42.72 -5.37 4.74
CA VAL A 779 -41.99 -5.40 6.02
C VAL A 779 -40.79 -4.47 5.89
N ILE A 780 -40.76 -3.43 6.71
CA ILE A 780 -39.70 -2.41 6.76
C ILE A 780 -39.03 -2.54 8.12
N SER A 781 -37.76 -2.94 8.16
CA SER A 781 -37.05 -3.16 9.43
C SER A 781 -35.60 -2.68 9.45
N SER A 782 -35.05 -2.38 10.64
CA SER A 782 -33.67 -1.87 10.81
C SER A 782 -33.29 -0.66 9.93
N THR A 783 -34.28 0.06 9.41
CA THR A 783 -34.09 1.02 8.31
C THR A 783 -34.14 2.46 8.82
N GLU A 784 -33.17 3.28 8.41
CA GLU A 784 -33.14 4.71 8.67
C GLU A 784 -33.83 5.47 7.53
N ILE A 785 -34.80 6.34 7.85
CA ILE A 785 -35.50 7.20 6.90
C ILE A 785 -35.42 8.64 7.41
N GLY A 786 -34.56 9.47 6.82
CA GLY A 786 -34.32 10.80 7.38
C GLY A 786 -33.97 11.90 6.40
N SER A 787 -34.40 13.13 6.72
CA SER A 787 -34.24 14.31 5.84
C SER A 787 -34.88 14.14 4.45
N VAL A 788 -35.96 13.37 4.33
CA VAL A 788 -36.77 13.30 3.10
C VAL A 788 -37.89 14.34 3.11
N THR A 789 -38.35 14.76 1.92
CA THR A 789 -39.29 15.90 1.77
C THR A 789 -40.43 15.60 0.78
N THR A 790 -41.68 15.92 1.16
CA THR A 790 -42.80 16.04 0.22
C THR A 790 -43.04 17.52 -0.11
N MET A 791 -43.26 17.86 -1.39
CA MET A 791 -43.44 19.25 -1.84
C MET A 791 -44.90 19.62 -2.19
N GLY A 792 -45.80 18.64 -2.32
CA GLY A 792 -47.22 18.84 -2.62
C GLY A 792 -47.50 19.17 -4.10
N ASN A 793 -48.28 18.32 -4.78
CA ASN A 793 -48.49 18.42 -6.22
C ASN A 793 -49.72 19.29 -6.54
N ASN A 794 -49.48 20.57 -6.80
CA ASN A 794 -50.52 21.54 -7.18
C ASN A 794 -50.87 21.49 -8.70
N ALA A 795 -50.37 20.51 -9.47
CA ALA A 795 -50.26 20.61 -10.93
C ALA A 795 -50.96 19.53 -11.77
N THR A 796 -51.26 18.32 -11.25
CA THR A 796 -51.69 17.17 -12.10
C THR A 796 -53.19 16.88 -12.12
N GLY A 797 -53.99 17.40 -11.18
CA GLY A 797 -55.46 17.35 -11.25
C GLY A 797 -56.10 15.96 -11.01
N SER A 798 -55.33 15.00 -10.52
CA SER A 798 -55.79 13.67 -10.10
C SER A 798 -55.47 13.44 -8.62
N GLY A 799 -56.43 13.74 -7.75
CA GLY A 799 -56.29 13.64 -6.29
C GLY A 799 -55.76 14.92 -5.63
N PRO A 800 -56.07 15.16 -4.34
CA PRO A 800 -55.66 16.35 -3.61
C PRO A 800 -54.25 16.14 -3.04
N GLY A 801 -53.22 16.31 -3.88
CA GLY A 801 -51.81 16.13 -3.50
C GLY A 801 -51.31 17.21 -2.54
N PHE A 802 -51.61 17.07 -1.25
CA PHE A 802 -51.18 18.01 -0.22
C PHE A 802 -49.75 17.74 0.30
N GLY A 803 -49.15 16.57 0.03
CA GLY A 803 -47.80 16.25 0.49
C GLY A 803 -47.80 15.71 1.92
N HIS A 804 -48.41 14.54 2.07
CA HIS A 804 -48.54 13.77 3.30
C HIS A 804 -47.42 12.74 3.47
N GLY A 805 -47.15 12.33 4.72
CA GLY A 805 -46.23 11.22 5.00
C GLY A 805 -44.78 11.57 4.62
N GLY A 806 -44.15 12.45 5.39
CA GLY A 806 -42.80 12.95 5.09
C GLY A 806 -41.80 11.81 4.96
N GLY A 807 -41.75 10.91 5.94
CA GLY A 807 -40.98 9.66 5.88
C GLY A 807 -41.67 8.56 5.10
N ILE A 808 -42.82 8.10 5.60
CA ILE A 808 -43.62 7.00 5.02
C ILE A 808 -45.06 7.45 4.78
N TYR A 809 -45.61 7.10 3.62
CA TYR A 809 -47.04 7.16 3.32
C TYR A 809 -47.58 5.77 2.97
N CYS A 810 -48.71 5.37 3.53
CA CYS A 810 -49.37 4.10 3.21
C CYS A 810 -50.89 4.26 3.00
N GLN A 811 -51.41 3.61 1.95
CA GLN A 811 -52.85 3.64 1.64
C GLN A 811 -53.40 2.33 1.09
N ASN A 812 -54.73 2.27 1.02
CA ASN A 812 -55.49 1.09 0.64
C ASN A 812 -56.40 1.37 -0.57
N GLY A 813 -55.82 1.74 -1.72
CA GLY A 813 -56.47 1.75 -3.04
C GLY A 813 -57.58 2.78 -3.29
N ARG A 814 -57.88 3.67 -2.34
CA ARG A 814 -59.04 4.57 -2.41
C ARG A 814 -58.72 5.82 -3.24
N THR A 815 -58.75 5.67 -4.56
CA THR A 815 -58.51 6.78 -5.50
C THR A 815 -59.30 8.03 -5.13
N ALA A 816 -58.59 9.11 -4.86
CA ALA A 816 -59.17 10.33 -4.33
C ALA A 816 -60.01 11.08 -5.39
N THR A 817 -61.28 10.70 -5.51
CA THR A 817 -62.31 11.51 -6.15
C THR A 817 -63.27 12.05 -5.10
N GLN A 818 -63.18 13.36 -4.89
CA GLN A 818 -63.79 14.09 -3.77
C GLN A 818 -65.29 14.35 -4.01
N ALA A 819 -66.07 13.28 -4.17
CA ALA A 819 -67.48 13.32 -4.55
C ALA A 819 -68.47 12.85 -3.47
N ASP A 820 -68.05 11.93 -2.57
CA ASP A 820 -68.93 11.31 -1.55
C ASP A 820 -68.59 11.71 -0.09
N GLN A 821 -67.81 12.79 0.12
CA GLN A 821 -67.45 13.26 1.47
C GLN A 821 -68.61 13.91 2.28
N ASP A 822 -69.79 14.11 1.69
CA ASP A 822 -70.90 14.87 2.29
C ASP A 822 -72.17 14.07 2.68
N ASP A 823 -72.28 12.76 2.37
CA ASP A 823 -73.57 12.02 2.50
C ASP A 823 -73.55 10.71 3.33
N PHE A 824 -72.52 10.47 4.13
CA PHE A 824 -72.45 9.30 5.05
C PHE A 824 -72.95 9.58 6.47
N ASN A 825 -74.24 9.95 6.58
CA ASN A 825 -74.97 9.87 7.85
C ASN A 825 -75.28 8.41 8.22
N GLY A 826 -74.32 7.72 8.84
CA GLY A 826 -74.58 6.57 9.71
C GLY A 826 -74.96 5.26 9.03
N VAL A 827 -74.11 4.76 8.12
CA VAL A 827 -74.14 3.36 7.69
C VAL A 827 -72.73 2.78 7.84
N ASN A 828 -72.54 1.83 8.77
CA ASN A 828 -71.30 1.07 8.86
C ASN A 828 -71.07 0.36 7.51
N TYR A 829 -70.02 0.77 6.80
CA TYR A 829 -69.40 -0.05 5.77
C TYR A 829 -68.03 -0.42 6.30
N ASP A 830 -67.99 -1.58 6.94
CA ASP A 830 -66.79 -2.25 7.46
C ASP A 830 -66.00 -2.74 6.23
N PRO A 831 -64.84 -2.13 5.87
CA PRO A 831 -64.09 -2.54 4.69
C PRO A 831 -63.31 -3.82 5.04
N PRO A 832 -63.61 -4.98 4.43
CA PRO A 832 -63.01 -6.28 4.82
C PRO A 832 -61.60 -6.47 4.24
N ILE A 833 -60.86 -5.37 4.09
CA ILE A 833 -59.68 -5.23 3.24
C ILE A 833 -58.78 -4.18 3.89
N VAL A 834 -57.58 -4.55 4.35
CA VAL A 834 -56.66 -3.64 5.05
C VAL A 834 -55.23 -3.86 4.57
N SER A 835 -54.55 -2.81 4.10
CA SER A 835 -53.09 -2.78 3.96
C SER A 835 -52.48 -2.63 5.35
N MET A 836 -51.52 -3.49 5.69
CA MET A 836 -50.90 -3.57 7.02
C MET A 836 -49.38 -3.67 6.91
N PRO A 837 -48.68 -2.58 6.51
CA PRO A 837 -47.21 -2.57 6.49
C PRO A 837 -46.66 -2.73 7.90
N GLU A 838 -45.57 -3.48 8.03
CA GLU A 838 -44.94 -3.78 9.32
C GLU A 838 -43.65 -2.95 9.43
N ILE A 839 -43.61 -2.01 10.38
CA ILE A 839 -42.51 -1.05 10.58
C ILE A 839 -41.86 -1.37 11.92
N VAL A 840 -40.73 -2.09 11.88
CA VAL A 840 -40.14 -2.69 13.08
C VAL A 840 -38.67 -2.34 13.21
N ASN A 841 -38.26 -1.75 14.33
CA ASN A 841 -36.89 -1.29 14.50
C ASN A 841 -36.46 -0.27 13.43
N CYS A 842 -37.26 0.78 13.19
CA CYS A 842 -36.96 1.83 12.20
C CYS A 842 -36.69 3.20 12.83
N LEU A 843 -35.84 4.00 12.17
CA LEU A 843 -35.46 5.35 12.61
C LEU A 843 -35.95 6.39 11.60
N ILE A 844 -37.09 7.02 11.89
CA ILE A 844 -37.78 7.94 10.97
C ILE A 844 -37.62 9.37 11.51
N THR A 845 -36.67 10.16 10.98
CA THR A 845 -36.30 11.45 11.61
C THR A 845 -36.00 12.62 10.67
N ASN A 846 -36.31 13.85 11.11
CA ASN A 846 -36.07 15.10 10.36
C ASN A 846 -36.78 15.16 8.99
N ASN A 847 -37.86 14.41 8.80
CA ASN A 847 -38.60 14.37 7.55
C ASN A 847 -39.62 15.51 7.48
N ILE A 848 -39.89 16.03 6.28
CA ILE A 848 -40.76 17.18 6.07
C ILE A 848 -41.95 16.78 5.20
N ALA A 849 -43.15 16.86 5.77
CA ALA A 849 -44.41 16.81 5.05
C ALA A 849 -44.93 18.23 4.80
N THR A 850 -45.27 18.56 3.55
CA THR A 850 -45.88 19.87 3.23
C THR A 850 -47.29 20.05 3.79
N HIS A 851 -47.92 18.97 4.26
CA HIS A 851 -49.19 19.02 4.96
C HIS A 851 -49.19 18.27 6.29
N MET A 852 -49.37 16.94 6.31
CA MET A 852 -49.61 16.20 7.56
C MET A 852 -48.85 14.87 7.63
N GLY A 853 -48.57 14.42 8.86
CA GLY A 853 -47.80 13.19 9.11
C GLY A 853 -46.35 13.37 8.70
N GLY A 854 -45.61 14.20 9.43
CA GLY A 854 -44.19 14.45 9.15
C GLY A 854 -43.38 13.14 9.12
N GLY A 855 -43.62 12.26 10.09
CA GLY A 855 -43.04 10.91 10.13
C GLY A 855 -43.80 9.93 9.23
N ILE A 856 -45.03 9.59 9.62
CA ILE A 856 -45.87 8.56 8.98
C ILE A 856 -47.29 9.10 8.74
N TYR A 857 -47.87 8.78 7.59
CA TYR A 857 -49.27 9.05 7.27
C TYR A 857 -49.95 7.81 6.67
N ALA A 858 -51.04 7.36 7.27
CA ALA A 858 -51.81 6.17 6.86
C ALA A 858 -53.26 6.55 6.51
N VAL A 859 -53.81 6.00 5.41
CA VAL A 859 -55.20 6.23 4.97
C VAL A 859 -55.90 4.92 4.64
N ASP A 860 -57.01 4.62 5.32
CA ASP A 860 -57.74 3.34 5.21
C ASP A 860 -56.79 2.11 5.42
N CYS A 861 -55.71 2.30 6.19
CA CYS A 861 -54.55 1.42 6.33
C CYS A 861 -54.13 1.35 7.82
N ALA A 862 -53.68 0.18 8.28
CA ALA A 862 -53.33 -0.08 9.68
C ALA A 862 -51.86 -0.55 9.79
N PRO A 863 -50.88 0.38 9.83
CA PRO A 863 -49.47 0.04 9.98
C PRO A 863 -49.20 -0.55 11.38
N TYR A 864 -48.51 -1.69 11.43
CA TYR A 864 -48.00 -2.24 12.69
C TYR A 864 -46.63 -1.64 12.99
N ILE A 865 -46.52 -0.84 14.07
CA ILE A 865 -45.30 -0.11 14.42
C ILE A 865 -44.74 -0.65 15.74
N ASN A 866 -43.50 -1.13 15.73
CA ASN A 866 -42.83 -1.63 16.94
C ASN A 866 -41.34 -1.22 16.98
N MET A 867 -40.77 -1.07 18.18
CA MET A 867 -39.35 -0.77 18.41
C MET A 867 -38.80 0.41 17.58
N SER A 868 -39.61 1.41 17.23
CA SER A 868 -39.22 2.44 16.24
C SER A 868 -39.12 3.83 16.85
N THR A 869 -38.19 4.64 16.36
CA THR A 869 -38.05 6.05 16.75
C THR A 869 -38.53 6.95 15.62
N ILE A 870 -39.65 7.64 15.83
CA ILE A 870 -40.24 8.62 14.92
C ILE A 870 -40.06 10.00 15.56
N ALA A 871 -39.00 10.73 15.21
CA ALA A 871 -38.61 11.93 15.97
C ALA A 871 -38.15 13.11 15.10
N PHE A 872 -38.43 14.34 15.53
CA PHE A 872 -38.04 15.59 14.86
C PHE A 872 -38.56 15.74 13.42
N ASN A 873 -39.58 14.98 13.03
CA ASN A 873 -40.26 15.16 11.75
C ASN A 873 -41.23 16.34 11.82
N ASN A 874 -41.64 16.92 10.69
CA ASN A 874 -42.42 18.15 10.63
C ASN A 874 -43.54 18.04 9.59
N GLY A 875 -44.79 18.10 10.02
CA GLY A 875 -45.97 18.26 9.18
C GLY A 875 -46.44 19.70 9.19
N LEU A 876 -46.11 20.47 8.14
CA LEU A 876 -46.28 21.93 8.09
C LEU A 876 -47.72 22.46 8.30
N SER A 877 -48.73 21.57 8.30
CA SER A 877 -50.12 21.85 8.69
C SER A 877 -50.42 21.33 10.09
N GLN A 878 -50.32 20.00 10.32
CA GLN A 878 -50.61 19.31 11.57
C GLN A 878 -49.97 17.91 11.62
N PHE A 879 -49.75 17.36 12.81
CA PHE A 879 -49.30 15.99 13.09
C PHE A 879 -47.86 15.74 12.61
N ASP A 880 -46.91 16.15 13.43
CA ASP A 880 -45.46 16.02 13.18
C ASP A 880 -45.02 14.55 13.24
N GLY A 881 -45.49 13.78 14.22
CA GLY A 881 -45.28 12.34 14.36
C GLY A 881 -46.05 11.49 13.36
N ILE A 882 -47.22 10.97 13.77
CA ILE A 882 -47.97 9.91 13.07
C ILE A 882 -49.45 10.29 12.96
N ARG A 883 -50.04 10.06 11.79
CA ARG A 883 -51.49 10.21 11.57
C ARG A 883 -52.09 9.02 10.83
N VAL A 884 -53.21 8.51 11.34
CA VAL A 884 -54.03 7.48 10.71
C VAL A 884 -55.42 8.06 10.41
N ASP A 885 -55.89 7.95 9.17
CA ASP A 885 -57.22 8.42 8.75
C ASP A 885 -58.13 7.25 8.33
N TYR A 886 -59.41 7.35 8.68
CA TYR A 886 -60.52 6.46 8.29
C TYR A 886 -60.40 4.99 8.73
N PHE A 887 -59.69 4.73 9.84
CA PHE A 887 -59.60 3.40 10.44
C PHE A 887 -59.86 3.48 11.95
N ASP A 888 -60.87 2.77 12.46
CA ASP A 888 -61.32 2.89 13.87
C ASP A 888 -60.67 1.84 14.81
N ASP A 889 -60.07 0.78 14.28
CA ASP A 889 -59.51 -0.37 15.02
C ASP A 889 -58.02 -0.62 14.68
N SER A 890 -57.17 0.42 14.65
CA SER A 890 -55.73 0.26 14.39
C SER A 890 -55.01 -0.43 15.55
N GLU A 891 -54.15 -1.43 15.25
CA GLU A 891 -53.26 -2.02 16.25
C GLU A 891 -52.38 -0.93 16.90
N PRO A 892 -52.15 -0.97 18.23
CA PRO A 892 -51.45 0.09 18.93
C PRO A 892 -49.95 0.12 18.59
N ILE A 893 -49.39 1.33 18.56
CA ILE A 893 -47.93 1.53 18.44
C ILE A 893 -47.26 0.97 19.70
N MET A 894 -46.33 0.01 19.55
CA MET A 894 -45.67 -0.63 20.69
C MET A 894 -44.18 -0.30 20.82
N ASN A 895 -43.70 -0.21 22.06
CA ASN A 895 -42.27 -0.09 22.42
C ASN A 895 -41.51 0.97 21.60
N SER A 896 -42.15 2.07 21.24
CA SER A 896 -41.64 3.05 20.26
C SER A 896 -41.49 4.43 20.89
N ILE A 897 -40.82 5.34 20.19
CA ILE A 897 -40.68 6.74 20.60
C ILE A 897 -41.27 7.62 19.50
N VAL A 898 -42.19 8.51 19.87
CA VAL A 898 -42.71 9.58 19.01
C VAL A 898 -42.42 10.90 19.72
N TRP A 899 -41.64 11.78 19.09
CA TRP A 899 -41.07 12.94 19.81
C TRP A 899 -40.68 14.13 18.93
N HIS A 900 -41.22 15.33 19.19
CA HIS A 900 -40.82 16.58 18.53
C HIS A 900 -40.68 17.75 19.53
N PRO A 901 -39.47 18.12 19.98
CA PRO A 901 -39.30 19.00 21.12
C PRO A 901 -39.75 20.44 20.84
N GLY A 902 -40.96 20.76 21.25
CA GLY A 902 -41.60 22.04 21.03
C GLY A 902 -42.91 22.16 21.80
N ASN A 903 -43.27 23.37 22.23
CA ASN A 903 -44.64 23.62 22.69
C ASN A 903 -45.52 23.76 21.45
N ASP A 904 -45.91 22.62 20.85
CA ASP A 904 -46.70 22.61 19.63
C ASP A 904 -48.07 23.29 19.91
N THR A 905 -48.35 24.35 19.17
CA THR A 905 -49.57 25.15 19.37
C THR A 905 -50.68 24.76 18.41
N ILE A 906 -50.45 23.75 17.56
CA ILE A 906 -51.26 23.45 16.38
C ILE A 906 -51.51 21.95 16.17
N SER A 907 -50.68 21.09 16.76
CA SER A 907 -50.62 19.67 16.44
C SER A 907 -50.42 18.78 17.68
N ASP A 908 -50.82 17.52 17.52
CA ASP A 908 -50.69 16.40 18.47
C ASP A 908 -49.75 15.40 17.77
N ASP A 909 -48.87 14.71 18.49
CA ASP A 909 -47.90 13.78 17.88
C ASP A 909 -48.59 12.53 17.30
N LEU A 910 -49.80 12.20 17.78
CA LEU A 910 -50.62 11.09 17.32
C LEU A 910 -52.02 11.57 16.87
N PHE A 911 -52.57 10.93 15.84
CA PHE A 911 -53.97 11.12 15.46
C PHE A 911 -54.65 9.79 15.13
N ASN A 912 -55.71 9.49 15.89
CA ASN A 912 -56.61 8.36 15.67
C ASN A 912 -55.87 7.00 15.65
N ILE A 913 -54.87 6.88 16.55
CA ILE A 913 -54.12 5.66 16.85
C ILE A 913 -53.70 5.73 18.34
N ASP A 914 -53.86 4.62 19.06
CA ASP A 914 -53.41 4.48 20.44
C ASP A 914 -51.96 3.96 20.48
N ALA A 915 -51.22 4.22 21.56
CA ALA A 915 -49.91 3.62 21.80
C ALA A 915 -49.93 2.74 23.06
N GLU A 916 -49.08 1.72 23.13
CA GLU A 916 -48.78 1.01 24.37
C GLU A 916 -47.26 0.94 24.60
N PHE A 917 -46.85 1.02 25.86
CA PHE A 917 -45.46 0.91 26.30
C PHE A 917 -44.47 1.78 25.49
N SER A 918 -44.92 2.98 25.12
CA SER A 918 -44.20 3.89 24.23
C SER A 918 -43.98 5.27 24.85
N CYS A 919 -43.02 6.02 24.30
CA CYS A 919 -42.64 7.35 24.77
C CYS A 919 -43.17 8.42 23.81
N ILE A 920 -44.15 9.20 24.24
CA ILE A 920 -44.89 10.17 23.41
C ILE A 920 -44.82 11.55 24.08
N GLU A 921 -44.53 12.63 23.35
CA GLU A 921 -44.23 13.95 23.95
C GLU A 921 -45.40 14.54 24.77
N ASP A 922 -46.59 14.64 24.17
CA ASP A 922 -47.79 15.15 24.85
C ASP A 922 -48.46 14.11 25.78
N GLY A 923 -48.06 12.84 25.64
CA GLY A 923 -48.52 11.70 26.44
C GLY A 923 -49.86 11.12 25.97
N ASP A 924 -49.83 9.86 25.55
CA ASP A 924 -51.03 9.10 25.22
C ASP A 924 -51.64 8.38 26.45
N GLY A 925 -52.97 8.18 26.43
CA GLY A 925 -53.74 7.52 27.49
C GLY A 925 -53.62 5.99 27.53
N GLY A 926 -52.98 5.38 26.52
CA GLY A 926 -52.74 3.95 26.44
C GLY A 926 -51.82 3.36 27.51
N ASN A 927 -51.74 2.04 27.54
CA ASN A 927 -51.18 1.30 28.67
C ASN A 927 -49.64 1.38 28.72
N GLY A 928 -49.10 1.84 29.85
CA GLY A 928 -47.65 1.86 30.09
C GLY A 928 -46.87 2.95 29.33
N ASN A 929 -47.55 3.88 28.67
CA ASN A 929 -46.91 5.00 28.00
C ASN A 929 -46.27 5.99 28.98
N ILE A 930 -45.26 6.71 28.49
CA ILE A 930 -44.55 7.75 29.24
C ILE A 930 -44.48 9.07 28.44
N ALA A 931 -44.68 10.18 29.16
CA ALA A 931 -44.51 11.55 28.64
C ALA A 931 -43.26 12.18 29.29
N ALA A 932 -42.09 11.76 28.83
CA ALA A 932 -40.80 12.16 29.39
C ALA A 932 -39.74 12.21 28.28
N ASN A 933 -38.82 13.17 28.35
CA ASN A 933 -37.77 13.34 27.35
C ASN A 933 -36.95 12.03 27.18
N PRO A 934 -36.86 11.45 25.96
CA PRO A 934 -36.13 10.21 25.70
C PRO A 934 -34.64 10.28 26.03
N GLY A 935 -34.07 11.48 26.09
CA GLY A 935 -32.66 11.69 26.40
C GLY A 935 -31.74 11.28 25.26
N PHE A 936 -32.13 11.57 24.01
CA PHE A 936 -31.36 11.25 22.82
C PHE A 936 -29.92 11.78 22.86
N LEU A 937 -28.98 10.93 22.46
CA LEU A 937 -27.54 11.17 22.37
C LEU A 937 -27.04 10.89 20.94
N ALA A 938 -25.94 11.54 20.56
CA ALA A 938 -25.16 11.13 19.41
C ALA A 938 -24.33 9.88 19.78
N GLY A 939 -24.29 8.89 18.88
CA GLY A 939 -23.49 7.69 19.02
C GLY A 939 -22.76 7.34 17.71
N PRO A 940 -22.26 6.10 17.57
CA PRO A 940 -21.30 5.75 16.53
C PRO A 940 -21.87 5.44 15.15
N LEU A 941 -23.07 4.83 15.06
CA LEU A 941 -23.73 4.59 13.78
C LEU A 941 -24.65 5.74 13.37
N GLY A 942 -24.98 6.63 14.30
CA GLY A 942 -25.89 7.73 14.06
C GLY A 942 -26.29 8.46 15.34
N ASN A 943 -27.35 9.26 15.22
CA ASN A 943 -27.93 10.01 16.33
C ASN A 943 -29.07 9.20 16.97
N TYR A 944 -29.67 9.71 18.06
CA TYR A 944 -30.85 9.11 18.70
C TYR A 944 -30.62 7.81 19.50
N TYR A 945 -29.38 7.55 19.91
CA TYR A 945 -29.13 6.60 21.01
C TYR A 945 -29.76 7.10 22.31
N LEU A 946 -30.16 6.21 23.21
CA LEU A 946 -30.75 6.58 24.49
C LEU A 946 -29.68 6.87 25.56
N SER A 947 -29.93 7.92 26.34
CA SER A 947 -29.25 8.10 27.62
C SER A 947 -29.70 7.01 28.59
N GLN A 948 -28.74 6.27 29.16
CA GLN A 948 -28.97 5.20 30.14
C GLN A 948 -29.55 5.65 31.50
N ALA A 949 -29.92 6.93 31.62
CA ALA A 949 -30.67 7.49 32.74
C ALA A 949 -32.08 7.99 32.34
N GLY A 950 -32.48 7.82 31.07
CA GLY A 950 -33.78 8.19 30.52
C GLY A 950 -34.90 7.21 30.89
N ALA A 951 -36.14 7.68 30.83
CA ALA A 951 -37.31 6.85 31.19
C ALA A 951 -37.69 5.83 30.09
N SER A 952 -37.22 6.03 28.86
CA SER A 952 -37.40 5.12 27.72
C SER A 952 -36.58 3.83 27.83
N VAL A 953 -35.53 3.82 28.65
CA VAL A 953 -34.67 2.65 28.91
C VAL A 953 -35.41 1.68 29.82
N ASN A 954 -35.54 0.42 29.39
CA ASN A 954 -36.32 -0.66 30.00
C ASN A 954 -37.81 -0.33 30.20
N GLY A 955 -38.32 0.65 29.44
CA GLY A 955 -39.70 1.15 29.53
C GLY A 955 -40.73 0.32 28.76
N GLY A 956 -40.29 -0.42 27.73
CA GLY A 956 -41.15 -1.27 26.90
C GLY A 956 -41.61 -2.56 27.59
N GLN A 957 -42.39 -3.37 26.88
CA GLN A 957 -42.83 -4.71 27.31
C GLN A 957 -42.54 -5.78 26.25
N GLY A 958 -42.08 -6.94 26.74
CA GLY A 958 -41.75 -8.10 25.92
C GLY A 958 -42.94 -8.99 25.56
N VAL A 959 -43.97 -8.46 24.89
CA VAL A 959 -45.00 -9.27 24.22
C VAL A 959 -45.24 -8.75 22.78
N PRO A 960 -44.74 -9.43 21.73
CA PRO A 960 -43.82 -10.56 21.79
C PRO A 960 -42.50 -10.16 22.47
N ALA A 961 -41.83 -11.11 23.13
CA ALA A 961 -40.54 -10.83 23.76
C ALA A 961 -39.50 -10.40 22.71
N PHE A 962 -38.52 -9.58 23.08
CA PHE A 962 -37.51 -9.05 22.15
C PHE A 962 -36.87 -10.13 21.27
N ASN A 963 -36.55 -11.29 21.85
CA ASN A 963 -36.00 -12.44 21.12
C ASN A 963 -36.98 -13.10 20.14
N VAL A 964 -38.29 -12.92 20.31
CA VAL A 964 -39.33 -13.36 19.37
C VAL A 964 -39.47 -12.35 18.24
N VAL A 965 -39.48 -11.04 18.53
CA VAL A 965 -39.49 -9.98 17.51
C VAL A 965 -38.22 -10.06 16.64
N SER A 966 -37.05 -10.09 17.26
CA SER A 966 -35.74 -10.28 16.60
C SER A 966 -35.71 -11.53 15.70
N ALA A 967 -36.29 -12.65 16.14
CA ALA A 967 -36.34 -13.88 15.33
C ALA A 967 -37.36 -13.83 14.19
N ILE A 968 -38.49 -13.13 14.33
CA ILE A 968 -39.51 -12.96 13.28
C ILE A 968 -38.98 -12.06 12.15
N TYR A 969 -38.35 -10.94 12.51
CA TYR A 969 -37.89 -9.91 11.56
C TYR A 969 -36.40 -10.02 11.19
N ASN A 970 -35.74 -11.10 11.62
CA ASN A 970 -34.30 -11.37 11.39
C ASN A 970 -33.36 -10.23 11.82
N LEU A 971 -33.70 -9.46 12.86
CA LEU A 971 -32.97 -8.26 13.28
C LEU A 971 -31.57 -8.55 13.88
N GLY A 972 -31.17 -9.82 13.96
CA GLY A 972 -30.00 -10.24 14.71
C GLY A 972 -30.21 -10.26 16.23
N SER A 973 -29.30 -10.94 16.94
CA SER A 973 -29.38 -11.16 18.40
C SER A 973 -28.67 -10.09 19.24
N LEU A 974 -28.10 -9.07 18.60
CA LEU A 974 -27.26 -8.03 19.19
C LEU A 974 -27.78 -6.66 18.71
N LEU A 975 -28.83 -6.14 19.34
CA LEU A 975 -29.30 -4.76 19.12
C LEU A 975 -29.12 -3.94 20.39
N THR A 976 -28.84 -2.64 20.25
CA THR A 976 -28.60 -1.74 21.39
C THR A 976 -29.16 -0.35 21.18
N THR A 977 -29.62 0.28 22.26
CA THR A 977 -29.92 1.71 22.31
C THR A 977 -28.79 2.52 22.95
N ASP A 978 -27.72 1.89 23.46
CA ASP A 978 -26.67 2.55 24.24
C ASP A 978 -25.48 3.04 23.39
N SER A 979 -25.26 4.35 23.37
CA SER A 979 -24.11 4.99 22.69
C SER A 979 -22.76 4.73 23.36
N VAL A 980 -22.75 4.39 24.65
CA VAL A 980 -21.56 4.37 25.52
C VAL A 980 -20.87 3.01 25.53
N ASN A 981 -21.62 1.92 25.70
CA ASN A 981 -21.07 0.56 25.81
C ASN A 981 -21.58 -0.42 24.74
N ALA A 982 -22.64 -0.07 23.99
CA ALA A 982 -23.26 -0.92 22.98
C ALA A 982 -23.60 -2.35 23.43
N PHE A 983 -23.87 -2.58 24.72
CA PHE A 983 -24.36 -3.88 25.19
C PHE A 983 -25.72 -4.19 24.56
N PRO A 984 -25.95 -5.45 24.13
CA PRO A 984 -27.27 -5.89 23.72
C PRO A 984 -28.29 -5.70 24.83
N ASP A 985 -29.50 -5.28 24.50
CA ASP A 985 -30.58 -5.19 25.49
C ASP A 985 -30.87 -6.58 26.09
N THR A 986 -30.91 -6.65 27.41
CA THR A 986 -30.98 -7.88 28.20
C THR A 986 -31.94 -7.75 29.39
N GLY A 987 -33.18 -7.31 29.14
CA GLY A 987 -34.18 -7.18 30.19
C GLY A 987 -35.60 -6.94 29.68
N ASN A 988 -36.23 -5.90 30.22
CA ASN A 988 -37.40 -5.30 29.59
C ASN A 988 -36.90 -4.49 28.39
N MET A 989 -37.60 -4.60 27.27
CA MET A 989 -37.25 -3.92 26.03
C MET A 989 -37.09 -2.41 26.25
N ASP A 990 -36.02 -1.81 25.77
CA ASP A 990 -35.91 -0.36 25.61
C ASP A 990 -36.96 0.14 24.58
N MET A 991 -37.44 1.38 24.72
CA MET A 991 -38.35 1.96 23.73
C MET A 991 -37.57 2.56 22.55
N GLY A 992 -38.08 2.39 21.33
CA GLY A 992 -37.56 3.06 20.13
C GLY A 992 -36.52 2.25 19.35
N TYR A 993 -35.94 2.91 18.34
CA TYR A 993 -34.97 2.32 17.42
C TYR A 993 -33.74 1.79 18.16
N HIS A 994 -33.47 0.51 17.98
CA HIS A 994 -32.21 -0.09 18.37
C HIS A 994 -31.31 -0.15 17.14
N TYR A 995 -30.15 0.46 17.26
CA TYR A 995 -29.07 0.17 16.33
C TYR A 995 -28.78 -1.33 16.37
N SER A 996 -28.56 -1.94 15.20
CA SER A 996 -27.74 -3.16 15.16
C SER A 996 -26.50 -2.83 15.96
N ALA A 997 -26.28 -3.56 17.05
CA ALA A 997 -25.19 -3.24 17.92
C ALA A 997 -23.96 -3.44 17.05
N ILE A 998 -23.26 -2.33 16.74
CA ILE A 998 -21.82 -2.47 16.66
C ILE A 998 -21.51 -3.15 17.98
N THR A 999 -20.96 -4.34 17.88
CA THR A 999 -20.08 -4.84 18.93
C THR A 999 -18.87 -3.90 18.86
N LYS A 1000 -19.12 -2.67 19.35
CA LYS A 1000 -18.29 -1.46 19.31
C LYS A 1000 -17.03 -1.63 20.14
N THR A 1001 -17.16 -2.61 21.02
CA THR A 1001 -16.15 -3.45 21.56
C THR A 1001 -16.58 -4.88 21.21
N ARG A 1002 -16.06 -5.50 20.13
CA ARG A 1002 -16.13 -6.97 19.99
C ARG A 1002 -15.25 -7.52 21.09
N VAL A 1003 -15.85 -7.87 22.24
CA VAL A 1003 -15.09 -8.23 23.43
C VAL A 1003 -14.67 -9.69 23.34
N VAL A 1004 -13.38 -9.95 23.16
CA VAL A 1004 -12.83 -11.31 23.32
C VAL A 1004 -12.28 -11.47 24.74
N PHE A 1005 -12.74 -12.51 25.42
CA PHE A 1005 -12.48 -12.74 26.85
C PHE A 1005 -11.45 -13.86 27.06
N LEU A 1006 -10.37 -13.54 27.79
CA LEU A 1006 -9.32 -14.49 28.15
C LEU A 1006 -9.30 -14.71 29.67
N THR A 1007 -9.16 -15.97 30.11
CA THR A 1007 -8.98 -16.31 31.54
C THR A 1007 -7.68 -17.07 31.74
N LEU A 1008 -6.74 -16.48 32.49
CA LEU A 1008 -5.44 -17.07 32.76
C LEU A 1008 -5.41 -17.71 34.15
N ASN A 1009 -5.03 -19.00 34.22
CA ASN A 1009 -5.00 -19.79 35.44
C ASN A 1009 -3.65 -20.54 35.60
N THR A 1010 -3.16 -20.66 36.84
CA THR A 1010 -2.02 -21.53 37.20
C THR A 1010 -2.52 -22.86 37.78
N SER A 1011 -1.82 -23.96 37.51
CA SER A 1011 -2.18 -25.29 38.03
C SER A 1011 -1.28 -25.75 39.19
N ALA A 1012 -1.80 -26.66 40.02
CA ALA A 1012 -1.06 -27.21 41.15
C ALA A 1012 -0.10 -28.37 40.79
N ASP A 1013 -0.06 -28.79 39.53
CA ASP A 1013 0.70 -29.96 39.03
C ASP A 1013 1.80 -29.63 38.00
N GLY A 1014 1.82 -28.42 37.44
CA GLY A 1014 2.97 -27.87 36.72
C GLY A 1014 3.22 -28.44 35.31
N SER A 1015 2.21 -29.04 34.66
CA SER A 1015 2.31 -29.49 33.26
C SER A 1015 1.49 -28.62 32.30
N LEU A 1016 2.15 -28.11 31.26
CA LEU A 1016 1.50 -27.44 30.12
C LEU A 1016 0.77 -28.44 29.23
N GLN A 1017 -0.48 -28.16 28.85
CA GLN A 1017 -1.15 -28.80 27.72
C GLN A 1017 -1.41 -27.76 26.62
N PHE A 1018 -0.74 -27.94 25.49
CA PHE A 1018 -1.02 -27.24 24.23
C PHE A 1018 -1.84 -28.13 23.31
N GLY A 1019 -2.80 -27.56 22.60
CA GLY A 1019 -3.18 -28.09 21.28
C GLY A 1019 -1.94 -28.09 20.37
N SER A 1020 -1.75 -29.14 19.59
CA SER A 1020 -0.49 -29.42 18.87
C SER A 1020 0.00 -28.23 18.03
N GLY A 1021 1.17 -27.64 18.36
CA GLY A 1021 1.73 -26.58 17.51
C GLY A 1021 2.87 -25.71 18.07
N GLY A 1022 3.19 -25.73 19.38
CA GLY A 1022 4.41 -25.09 19.89
C GLY A 1022 4.52 -23.56 19.70
N ILE A 1023 3.42 -22.82 19.89
CA ILE A 1023 3.36 -21.35 19.74
C ILE A 1023 3.65 -20.66 21.09
N THR A 1024 4.39 -19.55 21.07
CA THR A 1024 4.85 -18.80 22.26
C THR A 1024 3.85 -17.72 22.74
N TYR A 1025 2.89 -17.33 21.91
CA TYR A 1025 1.97 -16.20 22.13
C TYR A 1025 0.55 -16.63 22.51
N GLY A 1026 -0.13 -15.79 23.31
CA GLY A 1026 -1.58 -15.87 23.51
C GLY A 1026 -2.31 -15.16 22.37
N VAL A 1027 -2.68 -15.91 21.32
CA VAL A 1027 -3.44 -15.36 20.19
C VAL A 1027 -4.91 -15.22 20.53
N ILE A 1028 -5.46 -14.03 20.33
CA ILE A 1028 -6.88 -13.71 20.46
C ILE A 1028 -7.48 -13.68 19.04
N PRO A 1029 -8.30 -14.68 18.66
CA PRO A 1029 -8.75 -14.85 17.28
C PRO A 1029 -9.78 -13.80 16.85
N PRO A 1030 -10.04 -13.68 15.52
CA PRO A 1030 -11.10 -12.82 14.98
C PRO A 1030 -12.44 -13.08 15.66
N SER A 1031 -13.20 -12.02 15.91
CA SER A 1031 -14.35 -12.07 16.81
C SER A 1031 -15.56 -12.81 16.22
N SER A 1032 -15.52 -13.10 14.92
CA SER A 1032 -16.37 -14.09 14.24
C SER A 1032 -16.21 -15.55 14.72
N GLN A 1033 -15.13 -15.91 15.45
CA GLN A 1033 -14.87 -17.29 15.92
C GLN A 1033 -14.94 -17.51 17.44
N ALA A 1034 -15.02 -16.45 18.25
CA ALA A 1034 -14.82 -16.54 19.70
C ALA A 1034 -16.12 -16.53 20.53
N VAL A 1035 -16.70 -17.71 20.80
CA VAL A 1035 -17.83 -17.89 21.76
C VAL A 1035 -17.42 -18.68 23.02
N PHE A 1036 -16.13 -18.98 23.19
CA PHE A 1036 -15.62 -19.75 24.33
C PHE A 1036 -14.38 -19.09 24.97
N PRO A 1037 -14.26 -19.13 26.31
CA PRO A 1037 -13.09 -18.60 27.01
C PRO A 1037 -11.86 -19.44 26.66
N VAL A 1038 -10.83 -18.81 26.09
CA VAL A 1038 -9.52 -19.44 25.92
C VAL A 1038 -8.81 -19.44 27.27
N VAL A 1039 -8.50 -20.64 27.77
CA VAL A 1039 -7.81 -20.84 29.05
C VAL A 1039 -6.37 -21.27 28.79
N LEU A 1040 -5.42 -20.36 28.99
CA LEU A 1040 -4.00 -20.70 28.98
C LEU A 1040 -3.57 -21.16 30.37
N GLN A 1041 -2.91 -22.33 30.43
CA GLN A 1041 -2.38 -22.92 31.66
C GLN A 1041 -0.91 -22.58 31.80
N THR A 1042 -0.47 -22.15 32.98
CA THR A 1042 0.90 -21.64 33.19
C THR A 1042 1.63 -22.34 34.35
N PRO A 1043 2.98 -22.47 34.30
CA PRO A 1043 3.77 -23.05 35.39
C PRO A 1043 3.69 -22.25 36.69
N SER A 1044 4.07 -22.88 37.81
CA SER A 1044 3.93 -22.35 39.19
C SER A 1044 4.88 -21.19 39.58
N ALA A 1045 5.45 -20.47 38.62
CA ALA A 1045 6.30 -19.30 38.85
C ALA A 1045 5.72 -18.10 38.09
N SER A 1046 5.80 -16.90 38.68
CA SER A 1046 5.29 -15.69 38.03
C SER A 1046 5.97 -15.48 36.67
N ALA A 1047 5.16 -15.29 35.63
CA ALA A 1047 5.62 -15.21 34.24
C ALA A 1047 4.86 -14.11 33.48
N TRP A 1048 5.55 -13.54 32.49
CA TRP A 1048 5.04 -12.50 31.60
C TRP A 1048 4.61 -13.14 30.28
N PHE A 1049 3.46 -12.72 29.75
CA PHE A 1049 2.90 -13.25 28.50
C PHE A 1049 2.55 -12.10 27.56
N ASN A 1050 2.87 -12.27 26.28
CA ASN A 1050 2.48 -11.35 25.21
C ASN A 1050 1.16 -11.84 24.59
N LEU A 1051 0.27 -10.89 24.31
CA LEU A 1051 -1.07 -11.08 23.77
C LEU A 1051 -1.17 -10.36 22.43
N LEU A 1052 -1.68 -11.05 21.41
CA LEU A 1052 -1.94 -10.48 20.09
C LEU A 1052 -3.44 -10.51 19.82
N ALA A 1053 -4.02 -9.34 19.55
CA ALA A 1053 -5.39 -9.16 19.12
C ALA A 1053 -5.47 -9.14 17.60
N ILE A 1054 -6.35 -9.97 17.03
CA ILE A 1054 -6.58 -10.01 15.58
C ILE A 1054 -8.01 -9.48 15.32
N PRO A 1055 -8.18 -8.21 14.89
CA PRO A 1055 -9.51 -7.69 14.54
C PRO A 1055 -10.09 -8.40 13.30
N ASP A 1056 -11.42 -8.41 13.19
CA ASP A 1056 -12.08 -8.74 11.91
C ASP A 1056 -11.79 -7.60 10.89
N ALA A 1057 -11.97 -7.86 9.59
CA ALA A 1057 -11.78 -6.85 8.56
C ALA A 1057 -12.62 -5.58 8.83
N GLY A 1058 -12.03 -4.41 8.56
CA GLY A 1058 -12.67 -3.11 8.84
C GLY A 1058 -12.73 -2.73 10.32
N HIS A 1059 -12.05 -3.42 11.23
CA HIS A 1059 -12.02 -3.12 12.67
C HIS A 1059 -10.58 -2.91 13.19
N ARG A 1060 -10.44 -2.22 14.34
CA ARG A 1060 -9.18 -2.00 15.07
C ARG A 1060 -9.37 -2.13 16.58
N VAL A 1061 -8.30 -2.21 17.37
CA VAL A 1061 -8.42 -2.16 18.84
C VAL A 1061 -8.96 -0.80 19.30
N ALA A 1062 -9.98 -0.85 20.16
CA ALA A 1062 -10.58 0.30 20.82
C ALA A 1062 -9.85 0.61 22.14
N ASN A 1063 -9.61 -0.43 22.96
CA ASN A 1063 -8.81 -0.42 24.20
C ASN A 1063 -8.56 -1.84 24.73
N TRP A 1064 -7.65 -1.97 25.71
CA TRP A 1064 -7.45 -3.17 26.52
C TRP A 1064 -7.98 -2.98 27.95
N ILE A 1065 -8.23 -4.07 28.68
CA ILE A 1065 -8.54 -4.05 30.12
C ILE A 1065 -7.93 -5.30 30.78
N GLY A 1066 -7.34 -5.17 31.97
CA GLY A 1066 -6.74 -6.28 32.73
C GLY A 1066 -5.37 -6.74 32.23
N THR A 1067 -4.73 -5.96 31.37
CA THR A 1067 -3.35 -6.16 30.92
C THR A 1067 -2.36 -5.43 31.84
N ASN A 1068 -1.07 -5.50 31.51
CA ASN A 1068 -0.05 -4.67 32.13
C ASN A 1068 -0.14 -3.20 31.69
N ASN A 1069 -0.82 -2.90 30.58
CA ASN A 1069 -0.96 -1.55 30.03
C ASN A 1069 -2.33 -1.35 29.34
N ASP A 1070 -3.36 -1.05 30.12
CA ASP A 1070 -4.75 -0.91 29.64
C ASP A 1070 -4.99 0.34 28.76
N ILE A 1071 -4.05 1.30 28.72
CA ILE A 1071 -4.16 2.52 27.88
C ILE A 1071 -3.56 2.37 26.47
N LEU A 1072 -2.96 1.22 26.16
CA LEU A 1072 -2.41 0.92 24.83
C LEU A 1072 -3.57 0.73 23.82
N LEU A 1073 -3.40 1.19 22.58
CA LEU A 1073 -4.50 1.29 21.60
C LEU A 1073 -4.38 0.43 20.33
N GLY A 1074 -3.25 -0.25 20.10
CA GLY A 1074 -3.12 -1.21 19.00
C GLY A 1074 -3.07 -2.67 19.44
N ASN A 1075 -2.65 -3.53 18.52
CA ASN A 1075 -2.95 -4.97 18.52
C ASN A 1075 -2.09 -5.84 19.46
N LEU A 1076 -1.00 -5.32 20.03
CA LEU A 1076 -0.09 -6.06 20.92
C LEU A 1076 -0.13 -5.52 22.35
N ASN A 1077 -0.37 -6.40 23.32
CA ASN A 1077 -0.28 -6.06 24.75
C ASN A 1077 0.33 -7.21 25.55
N SER A 1078 0.40 -7.10 26.88
CA SER A 1078 1.01 -8.12 27.73
C SER A 1078 0.34 -8.24 29.09
N VAL A 1079 0.54 -9.36 29.78
CA VAL A 1079 -0.03 -9.59 31.11
C VAL A 1079 0.93 -10.40 31.99
N THR A 1080 1.08 -9.98 33.24
CA THR A 1080 1.88 -10.68 34.25
C THR A 1080 0.99 -11.62 35.07
N VAL A 1081 1.17 -12.93 34.91
CA VAL A 1081 0.46 -13.92 35.71
C VAL A 1081 1.30 -14.27 36.93
N THR A 1082 0.76 -14.05 38.13
CA THR A 1082 1.39 -14.47 39.39
C THR A 1082 1.29 -15.98 39.59
N GLY A 1083 2.33 -16.62 40.12
CA GLY A 1083 2.33 -18.06 40.46
C GLY A 1083 1.37 -18.51 41.59
N ASP A 1084 0.39 -17.69 41.98
CA ASP A 1084 -0.62 -18.01 42.98
C ASP A 1084 -1.91 -18.52 42.30
N PRO A 1085 -2.32 -19.79 42.49
CA PRO A 1085 -3.51 -20.37 41.86
C PRO A 1085 -4.84 -19.88 42.44
N THR A 1086 -4.83 -18.91 43.35
CA THR A 1086 -6.04 -18.21 43.82
C THR A 1086 -6.28 -16.88 43.11
N ILE A 1087 -5.33 -16.40 42.30
CA ILE A 1087 -5.43 -15.15 41.55
C ILE A 1087 -5.74 -15.48 40.08
N ILE A 1088 -6.95 -15.12 39.65
CA ILE A 1088 -7.40 -15.22 38.26
C ILE A 1088 -7.13 -13.88 37.58
N ASN A 1089 -6.38 -13.90 36.47
CA ASN A 1089 -6.22 -12.71 35.63
C ASN A 1089 -7.21 -12.81 34.46
N ASN A 1090 -8.16 -11.87 34.45
CA ASN A 1090 -9.12 -11.68 33.36
C ASN A 1090 -8.57 -10.59 32.45
N VAL A 1091 -8.47 -10.89 31.16
CA VAL A 1091 -8.09 -9.90 30.14
C VAL A 1091 -9.26 -9.72 29.18
N TRP A 1092 -9.53 -8.47 28.84
CA TRP A 1092 -10.47 -8.07 27.80
C TRP A 1092 -9.72 -7.26 26.74
N VAL A 1093 -10.00 -7.54 25.47
CA VAL A 1093 -9.70 -6.62 24.36
C VAL A 1093 -11.00 -6.24 23.69
N ASN A 1094 -11.10 -4.97 23.35
CA ASN A 1094 -12.26 -4.35 22.73
C ASN A 1094 -11.90 -3.91 21.32
N PHE A 1095 -12.70 -4.24 20.30
CA PHE A 1095 -12.50 -3.75 18.93
C PHE A 1095 -13.60 -2.78 18.48
N GLU A 1096 -13.22 -1.68 17.81
CA GLU A 1096 -14.11 -0.69 17.17
C GLU A 1096 -13.97 -0.73 15.64
N LEU A 1097 -14.87 -0.05 14.91
CA LEU A 1097 -14.75 0.14 13.46
C LEU A 1097 -13.50 0.97 13.13
N LEU A 1098 -12.73 0.53 12.13
CA LEU A 1098 -11.59 1.26 11.59
C LEU A 1098 -12.10 2.46 10.79
N VAL A 1099 -12.13 3.62 11.44
CA VAL A 1099 -12.38 4.92 10.81
C VAL A 1099 -11.10 5.75 10.91
N PRO A 1100 -10.28 5.83 9.83
CA PRO A 1100 -9.08 6.66 9.77
C PRO A 1100 -9.38 8.12 10.10
N ARG A 1101 -8.61 8.71 11.03
CA ARG A 1101 -8.70 10.13 11.39
C ARG A 1101 -7.41 10.85 11.01
N THR A 1102 -7.52 12.05 10.42
CA THR A 1102 -6.37 12.97 10.33
C THR A 1102 -6.36 13.91 11.54
N LEU A 1103 -5.30 13.80 12.35
CA LEU A 1103 -5.05 14.62 13.54
C LEU A 1103 -4.06 15.73 13.17
N TYR A 1104 -4.50 16.99 13.22
CA TYR A 1104 -3.66 18.13 12.82
C TYR A 1104 -2.88 18.69 14.02
N TYR A 1105 -1.56 18.76 13.90
CA TYR A 1105 -0.67 19.30 14.92
C TYR A 1105 0.25 20.42 14.38
N PRO A 1106 0.31 21.59 15.04
CA PRO A 1106 -0.60 22.12 16.04
C PRO A 1106 -1.88 22.71 15.42
N GLN A 1107 -3.07 22.24 15.83
CA GLN A 1107 -4.36 22.83 15.46
C GLN A 1107 -5.13 23.33 16.69
N ASN A 1108 -5.50 24.62 16.69
CA ASN A 1108 -6.46 25.25 17.60
C ASN A 1108 -6.37 24.86 19.09
N SER A 1109 -5.16 24.63 19.61
CA SER A 1109 -4.89 24.21 21.00
C SER A 1109 -5.54 22.90 21.47
N LYS A 1110 -5.90 21.97 20.56
CA LYS A 1110 -6.35 20.61 20.98
C LYS A 1110 -5.17 19.80 21.56
N TYR A 1111 -4.03 19.84 20.88
CA TYR A 1111 -2.79 19.16 21.26
C TYR A 1111 -1.73 20.22 21.61
N ASN A 1112 -1.06 20.07 22.76
CA ASN A 1112 -0.02 20.98 23.22
C ASN A 1112 1.39 20.53 22.81
N THR A 1113 1.55 19.23 22.55
CA THR A 1113 2.77 18.59 22.04
C THR A 1113 2.43 17.61 20.92
N LEU A 1114 3.44 17.18 20.14
CA LEU A 1114 3.25 16.10 19.17
C LEU A 1114 2.96 14.76 19.87
N GLN A 1115 3.51 14.54 21.08
CA GLN A 1115 3.19 13.35 21.88
C GLN A 1115 1.70 13.30 22.24
N ASP A 1116 1.07 14.44 22.58
CA ASP A 1116 -0.38 14.50 22.86
C ASP A 1116 -1.21 13.97 21.67
N ALA A 1117 -0.74 14.19 20.44
CA ALA A 1117 -1.39 13.72 19.21
C ALA A 1117 -1.10 12.22 18.95
N ILE A 1118 0.13 11.76 19.20
CA ILE A 1118 0.52 10.33 19.13
C ILE A 1118 -0.25 9.49 20.16
N ASP A 1119 -0.46 10.03 21.36
CA ASP A 1119 -1.21 9.37 22.43
C ASP A 1119 -2.70 9.22 22.08
N ASP A 1120 -3.33 10.25 21.49
CA ASP A 1120 -4.73 10.23 21.01
C ASP A 1120 -4.94 9.41 19.72
N ALA A 1121 -3.88 9.17 18.93
CA ALA A 1121 -3.95 8.37 17.70
C ALA A 1121 -4.20 6.88 17.95
N LYS A 1122 -4.81 6.19 16.98
CA LYS A 1122 -5.08 4.74 16.95
C LYS A 1122 -4.68 4.16 15.60
N ASP A 1123 -4.59 2.84 15.49
CA ASP A 1123 -4.27 2.12 14.24
C ASP A 1123 -5.08 2.68 13.05
N GLY A 1124 -4.39 3.03 11.97
CA GLY A 1124 -4.94 3.66 10.76
C GLY A 1124 -5.19 5.17 10.83
N ASP A 1125 -4.88 5.85 11.94
CA ASP A 1125 -4.92 7.32 11.99
C ASP A 1125 -3.64 7.96 11.39
N GLU A 1126 -3.81 9.17 10.85
CA GLU A 1126 -2.73 10.02 10.39
C GLU A 1126 -2.51 11.21 11.34
N ILE A 1127 -1.27 11.64 11.51
CA ILE A 1127 -0.89 12.88 12.17
C ILE A 1127 -0.24 13.81 11.14
N GLU A 1128 -0.89 14.94 10.87
CA GLU A 1128 -0.37 15.97 9.98
C GLU A 1128 0.33 17.06 10.79
N ILE A 1129 1.65 17.15 10.62
CA ILE A 1129 2.52 18.16 11.22
C ILE A 1129 2.57 19.40 10.30
N ALA A 1130 2.24 20.57 10.85
CA ALA A 1130 2.36 21.84 10.14
C ALA A 1130 3.83 22.32 10.07
N ILE A 1131 4.16 23.10 9.04
CA ILE A 1131 5.46 23.77 8.89
C ILE A 1131 5.85 24.53 10.18
N GLY A 1132 7.07 24.30 10.68
CA GLY A 1132 7.58 24.82 11.94
C GLY A 1132 8.76 24.00 12.50
N LYS A 1133 9.20 24.36 13.71
CA LYS A 1133 10.14 23.56 14.52
C LYS A 1133 9.40 22.96 15.72
N HIS A 1134 9.54 21.65 15.95
CA HIS A 1134 8.69 20.87 16.87
C HIS A 1134 9.49 20.10 17.93
N ALA A 1135 10.36 20.82 18.63
CA ALA A 1135 11.26 20.26 19.64
C ALA A 1135 10.53 19.49 20.75
N VAL A 1136 11.09 18.34 21.12
CA VAL A 1136 10.68 17.52 22.28
C VAL A 1136 10.78 18.35 23.57
N GLN A 1137 9.78 18.24 24.45
CA GLN A 1137 9.84 18.90 25.76
C GLN A 1137 10.75 18.12 26.72
N TYR A 1138 11.85 18.74 27.13
CA TYR A 1138 12.84 18.14 28.04
C TYR A 1138 12.24 17.74 29.40
N ASP A 1139 12.09 16.43 29.66
CA ASP A 1139 11.84 15.88 30.99
C ASP A 1139 13.17 15.51 31.68
N PRO A 1140 13.55 16.15 32.80
CA PRO A 1140 14.77 15.80 33.54
C PRO A 1140 14.81 14.37 34.11
N THR A 1141 13.68 13.65 34.11
CA THR A 1141 13.49 12.30 34.65
C THR A 1141 13.42 11.20 33.59
N GLN A 1142 13.21 11.56 32.32
CA GLN A 1142 13.29 10.68 31.15
C GLN A 1142 14.28 11.31 30.17
N ARG A 1143 15.57 11.10 30.40
CA ARG A 1143 16.63 11.87 29.74
C ARG A 1143 16.85 11.50 28.27
N ASP A 1144 16.29 10.38 27.86
CA ASP A 1144 16.76 9.60 26.72
C ASP A 1144 15.59 9.18 25.80
N LEU A 1145 14.39 9.75 25.98
CA LEU A 1145 13.19 9.43 25.19
C LEU A 1145 12.78 10.60 24.29
N GLY A 1146 12.71 10.33 22.99
CA GLY A 1146 12.10 11.21 21.98
C GLY A 1146 10.57 11.11 21.97
N TYR A 1147 9.96 11.27 20.79
CA TYR A 1147 8.54 10.98 20.62
C TYR A 1147 8.31 9.46 20.56
N VAL A 1148 7.50 8.92 21.48
CA VAL A 1148 7.35 7.48 21.67
C VAL A 1148 6.07 7.00 20.98
N VAL A 1149 6.22 6.11 20.00
CA VAL A 1149 5.13 5.38 19.34
C VAL A 1149 5.19 3.92 19.78
N THR A 1150 4.22 3.46 20.57
CA THR A 1150 4.23 2.08 21.13
C THR A 1150 3.02 1.29 20.68
N GLY A 1151 3.26 0.27 19.85
CA GLY A 1151 2.26 -0.74 19.50
C GLY A 1151 0.99 -0.16 18.87
N LYS A 1152 1.15 0.78 17.92
CA LYS A 1152 0.08 1.34 17.10
C LYS A 1152 0.55 1.52 15.66
N ASP A 1153 -0.31 1.24 14.69
CA ASP A 1153 -0.02 1.41 13.25
C ASP A 1153 -0.52 2.79 12.78
N ILE A 1154 0.28 3.84 13.00
CA ILE A 1154 -0.08 5.24 12.67
C ILE A 1154 0.84 5.84 11.60
N THR A 1155 0.31 6.78 10.81
CA THR A 1155 1.13 7.57 9.86
C THR A 1155 1.43 8.94 10.44
N ILE A 1156 2.70 9.36 10.42
CA ILE A 1156 3.12 10.72 10.79
C ILE A 1156 3.72 11.39 9.55
N ARG A 1157 3.22 12.57 9.17
CA ARG A 1157 3.62 13.26 7.94
C ARG A 1157 3.57 14.77 8.06
N SER A 1158 4.33 15.48 7.23
CA SER A 1158 4.09 16.90 7.00
C SER A 1158 2.80 17.13 6.18
N ALA A 1159 2.34 18.37 6.08
CA ALA A 1159 1.16 18.74 5.29
C ALA A 1159 1.27 18.46 3.77
N LYS A 1160 2.50 18.29 3.24
CA LYS A 1160 2.76 17.78 1.88
C LYS A 1160 4.02 16.90 1.91
N PRO A 1161 3.88 15.58 2.19
CA PRO A 1161 5.02 14.71 2.47
C PRO A 1161 5.95 14.45 1.28
N ASP A 1162 5.55 14.87 0.08
CA ASP A 1162 6.25 14.66 -1.20
C ASP A 1162 6.88 15.93 -1.78
N ASN A 1163 6.81 17.07 -1.08
CA ASN A 1163 7.32 18.35 -1.57
C ASN A 1163 8.47 18.85 -0.69
N GLN A 1164 9.67 19.02 -1.28
CA GLN A 1164 10.90 19.32 -0.53
C GLN A 1164 10.77 20.53 0.40
N TYR A 1165 10.15 21.62 -0.06
CA TYR A 1165 9.90 22.80 0.77
C TYR A 1165 9.11 22.49 2.06
N TYR A 1166 8.13 21.58 2.02
CA TYR A 1166 7.38 21.17 3.20
C TYR A 1166 8.18 20.22 4.10
N ILE A 1167 9.06 19.40 3.52
CA ILE A 1167 9.96 18.49 4.25
C ILE A 1167 10.96 19.32 5.05
N ASP A 1168 11.75 20.16 4.37
CA ASP A 1168 12.80 21.02 4.95
C ASP A 1168 12.29 21.97 6.04
N ASN A 1169 11.04 22.43 5.91
CA ASN A 1169 10.44 23.41 6.82
C ASN A 1169 9.51 22.75 7.86
N THR A 1170 9.33 21.43 7.84
CA THR A 1170 8.67 20.67 8.92
C THR A 1170 9.77 19.95 9.70
N ILE A 1171 10.33 20.66 10.67
CA ILE A 1171 11.51 20.23 11.43
C ILE A 1171 11.05 19.73 12.79
N ILE A 1172 11.45 18.51 13.14
CA ILE A 1172 11.40 17.97 14.50
C ILE A 1172 12.67 18.42 15.23
#